data_AF-A0A6G0L1Y9-F1
#
_entry.id   AF-A0A6G0L1Y9-F1
#
_cell.length_a   1.000
_cell.length_b   1.000
_cell.length_c   1.000
_cell.angle_alpha   90.00
_cell.angle_beta   90.00
_cell.angle_gamma   90.00
#
_symmetry.space_group_name_H-M   'P 1'
#
loop_
_entity.id
_entity.type
_entity.pdbx_description
1 polymer ?
#
loop_
_entity_poly.entity_id
_entity_poly.type
_entity_poly.pdbx_seq_one_letter_code
_entity_poly.pdbx_strand_id
1 'polypeptide(L)'
;MAIVREYGNPDVFVPMTCNPTWEEIEEKIPEPNQSAQDRPDIVARVWQQKLAELLKDLDEGVLGRVMARIYVVEFQKRGLPHAHILVILADEDKPRRREIIDKLVSAELPDAELNPRLYETILTSMMHGPCGAANPNSPCMKDGKCTKGYPKPLVEVTQGNVNGFPVYRRRRRPPDVLKFRGREYDNATINQWVVPYNPYLSQKYNCHINVEVCTALTAVKYLYKYVYKGSDKAVITIETVNGESHRGTIEPNEILRYLNARYISPVEACMRLLDFSVQGKTHSIVQLTIHLENEQLVTFRSSDNPDQVLTRGRHTMLTRFFELCASEAPENQEEKAMVYQDIPKKFRWDAKPKKWVRRKQFQAAIGRMVHVSPRDMNKFYMRVLLCRRKGPQSFEQLRTVDGVTYETYRQAALKLGYLEDDAEWVACMTEAAALKKPYELRQLFATIIVYSQVSEIRQLWDQFYDDLSQDYAYTYRALQGQEKEDLIQFKTLKSLHDLLQINGYAVADFDDLPQLHQYPALVVDSLLRNSLLRRELEGYDQSILQSIVDQENQLNDGQRAIYDEILQAVDGTAVGEILFFIDGPGGTGKSTLLGHILAKVRLSGKIAIAVASSGIASLLIMGAFNVQNTSQVERQVDVCDLQAIQPEDADSEDQFGNLG
;
A
#
# COMPACT_ATOMS: atom_id res chain seq x y z
N MET A 1 0.39 11.02 -0.36
CA MET A 1 1.43 10.83 0.68
C MET A 1 2.51 11.90 0.68
N ALA A 2 3.32 12.10 -0.36
CA ALA A 2 4.39 13.13 -0.30
C ALA A 2 3.87 14.57 -0.05
N ILE A 3 2.78 14.95 -0.71
CA ILE A 3 2.08 16.24 -0.46
C ILE A 3 1.54 16.31 0.97
N VAL A 4 0.96 15.21 1.47
CA VAL A 4 0.39 15.13 2.82
C VAL A 4 1.47 15.24 3.90
N ARG A 5 2.64 14.61 3.68
CA ARG A 5 3.81 14.77 4.57
C ARG A 5 4.24 16.24 4.66
N GLU A 6 4.17 16.95 3.54
CA GLU A 6 4.65 18.33 3.43
C GLU A 6 3.67 19.35 4.01
N TYR A 7 2.38 19.22 3.68
CA TYR A 7 1.37 20.23 3.98
C TYR A 7 0.33 19.79 5.03
N GLY A 8 0.43 18.55 5.51
CA GLY A 8 -0.53 17.95 6.44
C GLY A 8 -1.70 17.26 5.73
N ASN A 9 -2.70 16.87 6.52
CA ASN A 9 -3.89 16.22 6.02
C ASN A 9 -4.72 17.17 5.14
N PRO A 10 -5.49 16.65 4.16
CA PRO A 10 -6.57 17.39 3.50
C PRO A 10 -7.52 17.96 4.53
N ASP A 11 -8.06 19.14 4.22
CA ASP A 11 -9.02 19.86 5.05
C ASP A 11 -10.43 19.83 4.44
N VAL A 12 -10.52 19.74 3.10
CA VAL A 12 -11.79 19.75 2.37
C VAL A 12 -11.78 18.71 1.24
N PHE A 13 -12.88 17.98 1.12
CA PHE A 13 -13.18 17.05 0.03
C PHE A 13 -14.32 17.58 -0.83
N VAL A 14 -14.08 17.68 -2.14
CA VAL A 14 -14.99 18.30 -3.12
C VAL A 14 -15.23 17.33 -4.28
N PRO A 15 -16.18 16.39 -4.16
CA PRO A 15 -16.60 15.59 -5.30
C PRO A 15 -17.60 16.37 -6.19
N MET A 16 -17.39 16.28 -7.50
CA MET A 16 -18.20 16.94 -8.53
C MET A 16 -18.70 15.90 -9.53
N THR A 17 -20.00 15.89 -9.83
CA THR A 17 -20.58 15.03 -10.88
C THR A 17 -20.98 15.87 -12.09
N CYS A 18 -20.67 15.39 -13.29
CA CYS A 18 -21.11 16.02 -14.54
C CYS A 18 -22.63 16.13 -14.58
N ASN A 19 -23.16 17.30 -14.93
CA ASN A 19 -24.58 17.48 -15.20
C ASN A 19 -24.84 17.33 -16.72
N PRO A 20 -25.60 16.32 -17.16
CA PRO A 20 -25.89 16.14 -18.58
C PRO A 20 -26.83 17.21 -19.16
N THR A 21 -27.52 17.98 -18.30
CA THR A 21 -28.45 19.06 -18.69
C THR A 21 -27.80 20.45 -18.58
N TRP A 22 -26.48 20.52 -18.69
CA TRP A 22 -25.83 21.82 -18.84
C TRP A 22 -26.23 22.45 -20.18
N GLU A 23 -26.50 23.75 -20.17
CA GLU A 23 -26.88 24.52 -21.36
C GLU A 23 -25.85 24.32 -22.49
N GLU A 24 -24.56 24.30 -22.16
CA GLU A 24 -23.50 24.08 -23.15
C GLU A 24 -23.52 22.69 -23.80
N ILE A 25 -24.14 21.70 -23.16
CA ILE A 25 -24.38 20.37 -23.73
C ILE A 25 -25.65 20.40 -24.55
N GLU A 26 -26.76 20.88 -23.99
CA GLU A 26 -28.09 20.88 -24.63
C GLU A 26 -28.09 21.72 -25.92
N GLU A 27 -27.48 22.91 -25.93
CA GLU A 27 -27.35 23.75 -27.12
C GLU A 27 -26.58 23.08 -28.27
N LYS A 28 -25.69 22.12 -27.95
CA LYS A 28 -24.87 21.40 -28.93
C LYS A 28 -25.48 20.07 -29.35
N ILE A 29 -26.64 19.72 -28.81
CA ILE A 29 -27.46 18.56 -29.17
C ILE A 29 -28.78 19.10 -29.74
N PRO A 30 -28.78 19.63 -30.98
CA PRO A 30 -29.93 20.33 -31.56
C PRO A 30 -31.07 19.38 -31.98
N GLU A 31 -30.78 18.08 -32.11
CA GLU A 31 -31.76 17.09 -32.53
C GLU A 31 -32.59 16.61 -31.33
N PRO A 32 -33.93 16.69 -31.37
CA PRO A 32 -34.79 16.34 -30.24
C PRO A 32 -34.75 14.86 -29.83
N ASN A 33 -34.14 13.99 -30.66
CA ASN A 33 -33.99 12.57 -30.39
C ASN A 33 -32.60 12.17 -29.86
N GLN A 34 -31.67 13.12 -29.77
CA GLN A 34 -30.34 12.87 -29.21
C GLN A 34 -30.30 13.30 -27.74
N SER A 35 -29.54 12.56 -26.94
CA SER A 35 -29.27 12.85 -25.53
C SER A 35 -27.77 13.06 -25.30
N ALA A 36 -27.41 13.52 -24.11
CA ALA A 36 -25.99 13.64 -23.72
C ALA A 36 -25.21 12.32 -23.86
N GLN A 37 -25.88 11.16 -23.76
CA GLN A 37 -25.24 9.85 -23.92
C GLN A 37 -24.84 9.56 -25.37
N ASP A 38 -25.56 10.15 -26.34
CA ASP A 38 -25.32 9.96 -27.77
C ASP A 38 -24.19 10.86 -28.29
N ARG A 39 -23.85 11.92 -27.54
CA ARG A 39 -22.76 12.86 -27.84
C ARG A 39 -21.70 12.93 -26.73
N PRO A 40 -21.02 11.81 -26.42
CA PRO A 40 -20.01 11.74 -25.36
C PRO A 40 -18.80 12.66 -25.62
N ASP A 41 -18.55 13.03 -26.88
CA ASP A 41 -17.53 13.99 -27.27
C ASP A 41 -17.82 15.40 -26.76
N ILE A 42 -19.10 15.82 -26.79
CA ILE A 42 -19.55 17.10 -26.25
C ILE A 42 -19.45 17.06 -24.72
N VAL A 43 -19.98 16.01 -24.10
CA VAL A 43 -19.94 15.84 -22.64
C VAL A 43 -18.50 15.91 -22.12
N ALA A 44 -17.56 15.20 -22.75
CA ALA A 44 -16.14 15.22 -22.38
C ALA A 44 -15.55 16.64 -22.45
N ARG A 45 -15.85 17.41 -23.51
CA ARG A 45 -15.32 18.77 -23.71
C ARG A 45 -15.91 19.77 -22.73
N VAL A 46 -17.21 19.71 -22.46
CA VAL A 46 -17.87 20.61 -21.49
C VAL A 46 -17.38 20.26 -20.08
N TRP A 47 -17.34 18.97 -19.72
CA TRP A 47 -16.79 18.52 -18.45
C TRP A 47 -15.37 19.03 -18.22
N GLN A 48 -14.48 18.87 -19.20
CA GLN A 48 -13.09 19.30 -19.08
C GLN A 48 -12.97 20.80 -18.80
N GLN A 49 -13.79 21.62 -19.46
CA GLN A 49 -13.83 23.08 -19.24
C GLN A 49 -14.37 23.42 -17.85
N LYS A 50 -15.47 22.79 -17.42
CA LYS A 50 -16.06 23.01 -16.10
C LYS A 50 -15.13 22.57 -14.97
N LEU A 51 -14.45 21.43 -15.13
CA LEU A 51 -13.45 20.96 -14.16
C LEU A 51 -12.24 21.91 -14.11
N ALA A 52 -11.74 22.38 -15.25
CA ALA A 52 -10.62 23.34 -15.27
C ALA A 52 -10.99 24.65 -14.57
N GLU A 53 -12.18 25.18 -14.81
CA GLU A 53 -12.69 26.39 -14.15
C GLU A 53 -12.90 26.16 -12.65
N LEU A 54 -13.42 24.99 -12.22
CA LEU A 54 -13.55 24.65 -10.80
C LEU A 54 -12.20 24.62 -10.10
N LEU A 55 -11.20 24.00 -10.72
CA LEU A 55 -9.85 23.94 -10.16
C LEU A 55 -9.21 25.32 -10.06
N LYS A 56 -9.52 26.22 -11.00
CA LYS A 56 -9.08 27.62 -10.95
C LYS A 56 -9.76 28.41 -9.83
N ASP A 57 -11.08 28.29 -9.67
CA ASP A 57 -11.82 28.90 -8.55
C ASP A 57 -11.25 28.46 -7.18
N LEU A 58 -10.90 27.18 -7.06
CA LEU A 58 -10.25 26.66 -5.86
C LEU A 58 -8.90 27.33 -5.63
N ASP A 59 -8.06 27.45 -6.67
CA ASP A 59 -6.75 28.12 -6.58
C ASP A 59 -6.88 29.63 -6.28
N GLU A 60 -7.98 30.27 -6.69
CA GLU A 60 -8.30 31.68 -6.40
C GLU A 60 -8.91 31.88 -5.00
N GLY A 61 -9.08 30.82 -4.23
CA GLY A 61 -9.37 30.89 -2.80
C GLY A 61 -10.86 30.84 -2.44
N VAL A 62 -11.72 30.31 -3.30
CA VAL A 62 -13.16 30.14 -3.01
C VAL A 62 -13.43 29.39 -1.70
N LEU A 63 -12.55 28.44 -1.34
CA LEU A 63 -12.64 27.69 -0.09
C LEU A 63 -11.57 28.10 0.94
N GLY A 64 -10.85 29.20 0.70
CA GLY A 64 -9.64 29.60 1.44
C GLY A 64 -8.35 29.37 0.63
N ARG A 65 -7.21 29.86 1.14
CA ARG A 65 -5.91 29.79 0.46
C ARG A 65 -5.46 28.33 0.32
N VAL A 66 -5.44 27.82 -0.91
CA VAL A 66 -5.02 26.45 -1.22
C VAL A 66 -3.50 26.32 -1.16
N MET A 67 -3.01 25.47 -0.27
CA MET A 67 -1.59 25.08 -0.22
C MET A 67 -1.30 23.94 -1.17
N ALA A 68 -2.22 22.98 -1.29
CA ALA A 68 -2.11 21.91 -2.27
C ALA A 68 -3.49 21.30 -2.57
N ARG A 69 -3.71 20.90 -3.83
CA ARG A 69 -4.84 20.05 -4.23
C ARG A 69 -4.40 18.87 -5.07
N ILE A 70 -5.20 17.80 -5.00
CA ILE A 70 -5.08 16.58 -5.81
C ILE A 70 -6.48 16.23 -6.31
N TYR A 71 -6.61 15.79 -7.56
CA TYR A 71 -7.88 15.32 -8.09
C TYR A 71 -7.72 14.06 -8.95
N VAL A 72 -8.80 13.28 -9.01
CA VAL A 72 -8.98 12.15 -9.92
C VAL A 72 -10.38 12.21 -10.51
N VAL A 73 -10.53 11.88 -11.79
CA VAL A 73 -11.78 11.71 -12.51
C VAL A 73 -12.08 10.22 -12.64
N GLU A 74 -13.22 9.81 -12.10
CA GLU A 74 -13.81 8.49 -12.23
C GLU A 74 -15.01 8.57 -13.19
N PHE A 75 -15.33 7.45 -13.84
CA PHE A 75 -16.53 7.31 -14.67
C PHE A 75 -17.49 6.39 -13.94
N GLN A 76 -18.60 6.95 -13.45
CA GLN A 76 -19.63 6.14 -12.79
C GLN A 76 -20.26 5.16 -13.79
N LYS A 77 -20.94 4.09 -13.33
CA LYS A 77 -21.57 3.08 -14.20
C LYS A 77 -22.55 3.66 -15.24
N ARG A 78 -23.05 4.88 -15.03
CA ARG A 78 -23.89 5.63 -15.98
C ARG A 78 -23.08 6.38 -17.07
N GLY A 79 -21.77 6.23 -17.09
CA GLY A 79 -20.84 6.78 -18.08
C GLY A 79 -20.43 8.25 -17.89
N LEU A 80 -21.04 8.97 -16.95
CA LEU A 80 -20.73 10.38 -16.72
C LEU A 80 -19.45 10.56 -15.88
N PRO A 81 -18.61 11.57 -16.22
CA PRO A 81 -17.45 11.90 -15.41
C PRO A 81 -17.82 12.39 -14.00
N HIS A 82 -16.98 12.02 -13.05
CA HIS A 82 -17.09 12.40 -11.65
C HIS A 82 -15.69 12.69 -11.09
N ALA A 83 -15.44 13.90 -10.61
CA ALA A 83 -14.16 14.26 -10.00
C ALA A 83 -14.22 14.06 -8.49
N HIS A 84 -13.14 13.52 -7.93
CA HIS A 84 -12.83 13.51 -6.50
C HIS A 84 -11.67 14.48 -6.27
N ILE A 85 -11.89 15.59 -5.55
CA ILE A 85 -10.89 16.63 -5.33
C ILE A 85 -10.59 16.75 -3.83
N LEU A 86 -9.33 16.63 -3.43
CA LEU A 86 -8.86 16.92 -2.08
C LEU A 86 -8.11 18.25 -2.06
N VAL A 87 -8.40 19.07 -1.06
CA VAL A 87 -7.81 20.38 -0.85
C VAL A 87 -7.15 20.43 0.53
N ILE A 88 -5.91 20.88 0.57
CA ILE A 88 -5.16 21.25 1.78
C ILE A 88 -5.08 22.77 1.79
N LEU A 89 -5.61 23.37 2.85
CA LEU A 89 -5.67 24.81 3.05
C LEU A 89 -4.50 25.31 3.89
N ALA A 90 -4.22 26.60 3.76
CA ALA A 90 -3.26 27.28 4.61
C ALA A 90 -3.74 27.28 6.07
N ASP A 91 -2.81 27.28 7.03
CA ASP A 91 -3.14 27.02 8.43
C ASP A 91 -4.18 28.01 9.00
N GLU A 92 -4.15 29.25 8.52
CA GLU A 92 -5.05 30.34 8.92
C GLU A 92 -6.48 30.14 8.40
N ASP A 93 -6.64 29.46 7.27
CA ASP A 93 -7.93 29.20 6.60
C ASP A 93 -8.51 27.83 6.93
N LYS A 94 -7.79 27.00 7.72
CA LYS A 94 -8.28 25.67 8.08
C LYS A 94 -9.61 25.76 8.84
N PRO A 95 -10.61 24.92 8.49
CA PRO A 95 -11.95 24.95 9.08
C PRO A 95 -11.99 24.32 10.48
N ARG A 96 -11.22 24.89 11.43
CA ARG A 96 -11.10 24.42 12.82
C ARG A 96 -12.21 24.94 13.74
N ARG A 97 -12.90 26.00 13.31
CA ARG A 97 -13.96 26.65 14.08
C ARG A 97 -15.29 26.57 13.33
N ARG A 98 -16.38 26.45 14.07
CA ARG A 98 -17.74 26.38 13.53
C ARG A 98 -18.06 27.54 12.58
N GLU A 99 -17.59 28.75 12.86
CA GLU A 99 -17.89 29.94 12.06
C GLU A 99 -17.22 29.87 10.69
N ILE A 100 -16.06 29.20 10.60
CA ILE A 100 -15.36 28.97 9.33
C ILE A 100 -16.07 27.85 8.56
N ILE A 101 -16.44 26.77 9.25
CA ILE A 101 -17.18 25.66 8.65
C ILE A 101 -18.51 26.15 8.04
N ASP A 102 -19.30 26.92 8.80
CA ASP A 102 -20.61 27.44 8.37
C ASP A 102 -20.50 28.47 7.23
N LYS A 103 -19.33 29.10 7.02
CA LYS A 103 -19.05 29.96 5.87
C LYS A 103 -18.69 29.14 4.62
N LEU A 104 -18.05 27.99 4.81
CA LEU A 104 -17.54 27.14 3.74
C LEU A 104 -18.61 26.16 3.23
N VAL A 105 -19.39 25.59 4.14
CA VAL A 105 -20.38 24.53 3.88
C VAL A 105 -21.75 24.90 4.44
N SER A 106 -22.78 24.74 3.62
CA SER A 106 -24.19 24.73 4.01
C SER A 106 -24.77 23.34 3.79
N ALA A 107 -25.68 22.91 4.66
CA ALA A 107 -26.52 21.74 4.46
C ALA A 107 -28.00 22.11 4.59
N GLU A 108 -28.33 23.36 4.26
CA GLU A 108 -29.68 23.93 4.37
C GLU A 108 -30.18 24.36 2.98
N LEU A 109 -31.48 24.22 2.75
CA LEU A 109 -32.11 24.78 1.57
C LEU A 109 -32.03 26.31 1.65
N PRO A 110 -31.53 26.99 0.61
CA PRO A 110 -31.40 28.45 0.62
C PRO A 110 -32.78 29.11 0.59
N ASP A 111 -32.81 30.43 0.76
CA ASP A 111 -34.03 31.20 0.59
C ASP A 111 -34.39 31.33 -0.89
N ALA A 112 -35.64 30.99 -1.24
CA ALA A 112 -36.11 30.94 -2.62
C ALA A 112 -36.30 32.34 -3.23
N GLU A 113 -36.58 33.35 -2.42
CA GLU A 113 -36.78 34.73 -2.88
C GLU A 113 -35.43 35.45 -3.01
N LEU A 114 -34.53 35.25 -2.06
CA LEU A 114 -33.22 35.90 -2.05
C LEU A 114 -32.24 35.25 -3.06
N ASN A 115 -32.27 33.92 -3.20
CA ASN A 115 -31.32 33.18 -4.04
C ASN A 115 -32.04 32.13 -4.91
N PRO A 116 -32.92 32.54 -5.85
CA PRO A 116 -33.76 31.63 -6.63
C PRO A 116 -32.95 30.61 -7.45
N ARG A 117 -31.82 31.02 -8.03
CA ARG A 117 -30.95 30.13 -8.82
C ARG A 117 -30.31 29.06 -7.96
N LEU A 118 -29.71 29.44 -6.83
CA LEU A 118 -29.13 28.48 -5.90
C LEU A 118 -30.21 27.54 -5.35
N TYR A 119 -31.39 28.07 -5.01
CA TYR A 119 -32.53 27.27 -4.56
C TYR A 119 -32.91 26.17 -5.55
N GLU A 120 -33.05 26.52 -6.83
CA GLU A 120 -33.32 25.56 -7.89
C GLU A 120 -32.19 24.54 -8.06
N THR A 121 -30.92 24.97 -8.03
CA THR A 121 -29.77 24.06 -8.08
C THR A 121 -29.78 23.09 -6.91
N ILE A 122 -30.04 23.55 -5.67
CA ILE A 122 -30.04 22.68 -4.50
C ILE A 122 -31.16 21.64 -4.61
N LEU A 123 -32.38 22.05 -4.98
CA LEU A 123 -33.49 21.11 -5.18
C LEU A 123 -33.23 20.11 -6.31
N THR A 124 -32.53 20.52 -7.36
CA THR A 124 -32.27 19.69 -8.55
C THR A 124 -31.12 18.72 -8.34
N SER A 125 -30.03 19.17 -7.72
CA SER A 125 -28.75 18.47 -7.75
C SER A 125 -28.17 18.14 -6.38
N MET A 126 -28.67 18.74 -5.30
CA MET A 126 -28.11 18.56 -3.94
C MET A 126 -29.11 17.94 -2.96
N MET A 127 -30.16 17.29 -3.44
CA MET A 127 -31.10 16.53 -2.60
C MET A 127 -30.80 15.03 -2.68
N HIS A 128 -30.52 14.40 -1.53
CA HIS A 128 -30.28 12.95 -1.46
C HIS A 128 -31.58 12.14 -1.57
N GLY A 129 -32.59 12.51 -0.79
CA GLY A 129 -33.80 11.72 -0.59
C GLY A 129 -35.06 12.21 -1.32
N PRO A 130 -36.25 11.72 -0.91
CA PRO A 130 -36.46 10.81 0.22
C PRO A 130 -36.02 9.36 -0.10
N CYS A 131 -35.39 8.70 0.88
CA CYS A 131 -35.09 7.25 0.88
C CYS A 131 -35.53 6.62 2.21
N GLY A 132 -35.21 5.36 2.48
CA GLY A 132 -35.67 4.67 3.68
C GLY A 132 -37.11 4.21 3.56
N ALA A 133 -37.91 4.34 4.62
CA ALA A 133 -39.32 3.94 4.62
C ALA A 133 -40.15 4.65 3.52
N ALA A 134 -39.79 5.89 3.18
CA ALA A 134 -40.46 6.67 2.14
C ALA A 134 -40.13 6.17 0.72
N ASN A 135 -38.97 5.54 0.51
CA ASN A 135 -38.60 4.93 -0.76
C ASN A 135 -37.57 3.79 -0.56
N PRO A 136 -38.02 2.58 -0.21
CA PRO A 136 -37.14 1.45 0.12
C PRO A 136 -36.31 0.95 -1.06
N ASN A 137 -36.75 1.22 -2.30
CA ASN A 137 -36.09 0.78 -3.53
C ASN A 137 -35.04 1.80 -4.04
N SER A 138 -34.71 2.82 -3.25
CA SER A 138 -33.68 3.79 -3.65
C SER A 138 -32.33 3.09 -3.81
N PRO A 139 -31.49 3.45 -4.80
CA PRO A 139 -30.18 2.81 -5.02
C PRO A 139 -29.21 2.88 -3.84
N CYS A 140 -29.44 3.81 -2.91
CA CYS A 140 -28.64 3.96 -1.68
C CYS A 140 -29.09 3.02 -0.55
N MET A 141 -30.16 2.24 -0.72
CA MET A 141 -30.67 1.35 0.32
C MET A 141 -29.95 0.00 0.26
N LYS A 142 -29.36 -0.39 1.39
CA LYS A 142 -28.74 -1.70 1.60
C LYS A 142 -29.15 -2.20 2.98
N ASP A 143 -29.62 -3.45 3.07
CA ASP A 143 -30.08 -4.07 4.32
C ASP A 143 -31.10 -3.20 5.11
N GLY A 144 -32.00 -2.53 4.39
CA GLY A 144 -33.04 -1.67 4.96
C GLY A 144 -32.54 -0.32 5.52
N LYS A 145 -31.26 0.01 5.35
CA LYS A 145 -30.66 1.28 5.77
C LYS A 145 -30.09 2.04 4.58
N CYS A 146 -30.09 3.37 4.67
CA CYS A 146 -29.38 4.19 3.68
C CYS A 146 -27.88 4.10 3.92
N THR A 147 -27.12 3.66 2.92
CA THR A 147 -25.65 3.55 2.96
C THR A 147 -24.96 4.89 3.18
N LYS A 148 -25.65 6.02 2.97
CA LYS A 148 -25.17 7.39 3.20
C LYS A 148 -25.62 7.99 4.54
N GLY A 149 -26.36 7.22 5.36
CA GLY A 149 -26.84 7.64 6.67
C GLY A 149 -27.87 8.77 6.61
N TYR A 150 -28.74 8.79 5.59
CA TYR A 150 -29.88 9.70 5.51
C TYR A 150 -31.16 9.05 6.06
N PRO A 151 -32.10 9.84 6.63
CA PRO A 151 -32.03 11.29 6.85
C PRO A 151 -30.99 11.69 7.91
N LYS A 152 -30.30 12.82 7.71
CA LYS A 152 -29.32 13.34 8.68
C LYS A 152 -30.03 14.03 9.86
N PRO A 153 -29.42 14.11 11.06
CA PRO A 153 -30.04 14.76 12.21
C PRO A 153 -30.26 16.27 11.97
N LEU A 154 -31.36 16.80 12.50
CA LEU A 154 -31.61 18.25 12.55
C LEU A 154 -30.86 18.81 13.74
N VAL A 155 -29.98 19.78 13.51
CA VAL A 155 -29.18 20.43 14.54
C VAL A 155 -29.12 21.92 14.29
N GLU A 156 -29.30 22.71 15.35
CA GLU A 156 -29.34 24.18 15.28
C GLU A 156 -27.95 24.81 15.04
N VAL A 157 -26.89 24.10 15.39
CA VAL A 157 -25.49 24.55 15.24
C VAL A 157 -24.63 23.39 14.75
N THR A 158 -23.59 23.71 13.96
CA THR A 158 -22.60 22.73 13.53
C THR A 158 -21.82 22.21 14.74
N GLN A 159 -21.72 20.89 14.87
CA GLN A 159 -21.04 20.22 15.98
C GLN A 159 -19.77 19.52 15.49
N GLY A 160 -18.68 19.60 16.26
CA GLY A 160 -17.50 18.77 16.01
C GLY A 160 -17.81 17.30 16.27
N ASN A 161 -17.21 16.40 15.51
CA ASN A 161 -17.37 14.95 15.66
C ASN A 161 -16.02 14.32 16.01
N VAL A 162 -16.06 13.30 16.86
CA VAL A 162 -14.92 12.48 17.28
C VAL A 162 -14.27 11.76 16.08
N ASN A 163 -15.04 11.51 15.01
CA ASN A 163 -14.60 10.74 13.84
C ASN A 163 -14.10 11.58 12.64
N GLY A 164 -13.91 12.90 12.81
CA GLY A 164 -13.25 13.75 11.81
C GLY A 164 -14.13 14.41 10.74
N PHE A 165 -15.47 14.30 10.83
CA PHE A 165 -16.44 15.00 9.97
C PHE A 165 -17.47 15.79 10.80
N PRO A 166 -17.61 17.11 10.63
CA PRO A 166 -18.59 17.88 11.38
C PRO A 166 -20.04 17.41 11.11
N VAL A 167 -20.88 17.44 12.15
CA VAL A 167 -22.34 17.37 11.96
C VAL A 167 -22.80 18.78 11.60
N TYR A 168 -23.07 19.01 10.31
CA TYR A 168 -23.46 20.33 9.80
C TYR A 168 -24.82 20.79 10.34
N ARG A 169 -24.93 22.11 10.55
CA ARG A 169 -26.19 22.79 10.85
C ARG A 169 -27.28 22.44 9.83
N ARG A 170 -28.41 21.96 10.33
CA ARG A 170 -29.62 21.60 9.56
C ARG A 170 -30.85 22.04 10.37
N ARG A 171 -31.23 23.31 10.27
CA ARG A 171 -32.35 23.85 11.05
C ARG A 171 -33.70 23.39 10.52
N ARG A 172 -34.70 23.33 11.39
CA ARG A 172 -36.10 23.15 10.99
C ARG A 172 -36.59 24.36 10.21
N ARG A 173 -37.40 24.12 9.18
CA ARG A 173 -38.13 25.18 8.45
C ARG A 173 -39.60 25.25 8.93
N PRO A 174 -40.36 26.28 8.53
CA PRO A 174 -41.79 26.32 8.79
C PRO A 174 -42.52 25.07 8.23
N PRO A 175 -43.53 24.54 8.93
CA PRO A 175 -44.32 23.42 8.44
C PRO A 175 -45.02 23.75 7.12
N ASP A 176 -44.77 22.93 6.10
CA ASP A 176 -45.41 23.00 4.79
C ASP A 176 -45.09 21.71 4.01
N VAL A 177 -45.70 21.53 2.84
CA VAL A 177 -45.40 20.45 1.91
C VAL A 177 -44.73 21.02 0.66
N LEU A 178 -43.47 20.63 0.43
CA LEU A 178 -42.74 21.05 -0.75
C LEU A 178 -42.81 19.96 -1.82
N LYS A 179 -43.33 20.32 -3.01
CA LYS A 179 -43.38 19.43 -4.17
C LYS A 179 -42.37 19.88 -5.23
N PHE A 180 -41.48 19.00 -5.64
CA PHE A 180 -40.49 19.29 -6.66
C PHE A 180 -40.20 18.05 -7.53
N ARG A 181 -40.30 18.20 -8.86
CA ARG A 181 -40.07 17.14 -9.86
C ARG A 181 -40.73 15.80 -9.49
N GLY A 182 -42.00 15.85 -9.07
CA GLY A 182 -42.79 14.67 -8.70
C GLY A 182 -42.45 14.04 -7.33
N ARG A 183 -41.55 14.66 -6.56
CA ARG A 183 -41.23 14.26 -5.18
C ARG A 183 -41.93 15.20 -4.20
N GLU A 184 -42.35 14.65 -3.06
CA GLU A 184 -42.98 15.38 -1.97
C GLU A 184 -42.06 15.30 -0.73
N TYR A 185 -41.82 16.46 -0.11
CA TYR A 185 -40.99 16.61 1.07
C TYR A 185 -41.80 17.31 2.16
N ASP A 186 -41.65 16.85 3.41
CA ASP A 186 -42.01 17.65 4.57
C ASP A 186 -41.04 18.83 4.67
N ASN A 187 -41.53 20.04 4.46
CA ASN A 187 -40.71 21.25 4.47
C ASN A 187 -40.05 21.47 5.84
N ALA A 188 -40.70 21.09 6.94
CA ALA A 188 -40.14 21.28 8.28
C ALA A 188 -38.84 20.49 8.49
N THR A 189 -38.70 19.34 7.82
CA THR A 189 -37.58 18.41 7.95
C THR A 189 -36.73 18.29 6.68
N ILE A 190 -37.02 19.05 5.62
CA ILE A 190 -36.36 18.92 4.31
C ILE A 190 -34.83 19.05 4.38
N ASN A 191 -34.32 19.87 5.31
CA ASN A 191 -32.89 20.06 5.53
C ASN A 191 -32.17 18.78 5.99
N GLN A 192 -32.87 17.72 6.39
CA GLN A 192 -32.26 16.42 6.65
C GLN A 192 -31.76 15.72 5.38
N TRP A 193 -32.25 16.12 4.21
CA TRP A 193 -32.00 15.49 2.92
C TRP A 193 -31.01 16.26 2.04
N VAL A 194 -30.63 17.47 2.44
CA VAL A 194 -29.71 18.33 1.67
C VAL A 194 -28.28 17.79 1.79
N VAL A 195 -27.62 17.56 0.67
CA VAL A 195 -26.20 17.18 0.61
C VAL A 195 -25.36 18.43 0.92
N PRO A 196 -24.32 18.34 1.78
CA PRO A 196 -23.48 19.49 2.12
C PRO A 196 -22.86 20.14 0.87
N TYR A 197 -22.88 21.47 0.80
CA TYR A 197 -22.49 22.20 -0.41
C TYR A 197 -21.86 23.55 -0.09
N ASN A 198 -21.08 24.08 -1.02
CA ASN A 198 -20.66 25.49 -0.98
C ASN A 198 -21.61 26.33 -1.87
N PRO A 199 -22.28 27.37 -1.33
CA PRO A 199 -23.25 28.17 -2.09
C PRO A 199 -22.73 28.72 -3.42
N TYR A 200 -21.50 29.25 -3.45
CA TYR A 200 -20.91 29.81 -4.66
C TYR A 200 -20.65 28.72 -5.70
N LEU A 201 -19.98 27.63 -5.32
CA LEU A 201 -19.66 26.54 -6.24
C LEU A 201 -20.93 25.90 -6.81
N SER A 202 -21.91 25.55 -5.98
CA SER A 202 -23.14 24.94 -6.46
C SER A 202 -23.87 25.87 -7.44
N GLN A 203 -24.03 27.15 -7.12
CA GLN A 203 -24.71 28.09 -8.01
C GLN A 203 -23.95 28.32 -9.32
N LYS A 204 -22.61 28.45 -9.30
CA LYS A 204 -21.80 28.70 -10.50
C LYS A 204 -21.82 27.52 -11.46
N TYR A 205 -21.72 26.29 -10.94
CA TYR A 205 -21.58 25.09 -11.78
C TYR A 205 -22.91 24.38 -12.07
N ASN A 206 -23.97 24.69 -11.33
CA ASN A 206 -25.30 24.09 -11.50
C ASN A 206 -25.26 22.56 -11.69
N CYS A 207 -24.56 21.89 -10.79
CA CYS A 207 -24.43 20.44 -10.78
C CYS A 207 -24.26 19.91 -9.35
N HIS A 208 -24.17 18.60 -9.20
CA HIS A 208 -23.92 17.99 -7.90
C HIS A 208 -22.46 18.20 -7.49
N ILE A 209 -22.20 19.19 -6.62
CA ILE A 209 -20.91 19.45 -5.97
C ILE A 209 -21.10 19.33 -4.47
N ASN A 210 -20.70 18.19 -3.90
CA ASN A 210 -20.68 18.03 -2.45
C ASN A 210 -19.39 18.65 -1.91
N VAL A 211 -19.47 19.30 -0.75
CA VAL A 211 -18.31 19.90 -0.07
C VAL A 211 -18.30 19.43 1.37
N GLU A 212 -17.30 18.65 1.72
CA GLU A 212 -17.15 18.10 3.06
C GLU A 212 -15.84 18.53 3.69
N VAL A 213 -15.92 19.10 4.90
CA VAL A 213 -14.76 19.27 5.77
C VAL A 213 -14.31 17.90 6.26
N CYS A 214 -13.06 17.55 5.97
CA CYS A 214 -12.45 16.30 6.41
C CYS A 214 -11.19 16.64 7.22
N THR A 215 -11.09 16.18 8.47
CA THR A 215 -9.91 16.46 9.31
C THR A 215 -9.05 15.22 9.59
N ALA A 216 -9.48 14.06 9.07
CA ALA A 216 -8.87 12.76 9.35
C ALA A 216 -8.03 12.21 8.18
N LEU A 217 -6.99 11.43 8.53
CA LEU A 217 -6.15 10.66 7.59
C LEU A 217 -6.96 9.69 6.69
N THR A 218 -8.19 9.34 7.09
CA THR A 218 -9.10 8.48 6.32
C THR A 218 -9.45 9.07 4.95
N ALA A 219 -9.54 10.40 4.81
CA ALA A 219 -9.75 11.07 3.53
C ALA A 219 -8.60 10.84 2.52
N VAL A 220 -7.37 10.72 3.01
CA VAL A 220 -6.21 10.42 2.16
C VAL A 220 -6.28 8.99 1.64
N LYS A 221 -6.62 8.02 2.50
CA LYS A 221 -6.83 6.61 2.09
C LYS A 221 -7.95 6.50 1.05
N TYR A 222 -8.99 7.30 1.18
CA TYR A 222 -10.12 7.33 0.25
C TYR A 222 -9.72 7.79 -1.16
N LEU A 223 -8.91 8.85 -1.31
CA LEU A 223 -8.44 9.22 -2.65
C LEU A 223 -7.55 8.14 -3.27
N TYR A 224 -6.72 7.47 -2.46
CA TYR A 224 -5.93 6.33 -2.96
C TYR A 224 -6.79 5.20 -3.49
N LYS A 225 -7.95 4.95 -2.88
CA LYS A 225 -8.95 4.04 -3.46
C LYS A 225 -9.24 4.46 -4.89
N TYR A 226 -9.59 5.71 -5.18
CA TYR A 226 -9.96 6.13 -6.55
C TYR A 226 -8.79 6.31 -7.52
N VAL A 227 -7.60 6.65 -7.03
CA VAL A 227 -6.36 6.66 -7.86
C VAL A 227 -6.02 5.25 -8.33
N TYR A 228 -6.16 4.26 -7.44
CA TYR A 228 -5.78 2.86 -7.70
C TYR A 228 -6.96 1.94 -7.98
N LYS A 229 -8.20 2.46 -7.98
CA LYS A 229 -9.40 1.73 -8.39
C LYS A 229 -9.19 1.41 -9.86
N GLY A 230 -8.81 0.16 -10.12
CA GLY A 230 -8.75 -0.35 -11.48
C GLY A 230 -10.12 -0.18 -12.14
N SER A 231 -10.13 -0.14 -13.47
CA SER A 231 -11.41 -0.17 -14.18
C SER A 231 -12.16 -1.47 -13.89
N ASP A 232 -13.48 -1.39 -14.00
CA ASP A 232 -14.34 -2.56 -14.06
C ASP A 232 -13.85 -3.48 -15.18
N LYS A 233 -13.73 -4.77 -14.87
CA LYS A 233 -13.28 -5.81 -15.78
C LYS A 233 -14.33 -6.89 -15.92
N ALA A 234 -14.51 -7.38 -17.14
CA ALA A 234 -15.32 -8.53 -17.43
C ALA A 234 -14.41 -9.66 -17.92
N VAL A 235 -14.59 -10.85 -17.38
CA VAL A 235 -13.99 -12.06 -17.93
C VAL A 235 -14.98 -12.64 -18.94
N ILE A 236 -14.55 -12.75 -20.19
CA ILE A 236 -15.33 -13.26 -21.31
C ILE A 236 -14.78 -14.64 -21.66
N THR A 237 -15.66 -15.62 -21.77
CA THR A 237 -15.32 -16.95 -22.28
C THR A 237 -15.68 -17.05 -23.75
N ILE A 238 -14.71 -17.38 -24.62
CA ILE A 238 -14.98 -17.63 -26.05
C ILE A 238 -15.24 -19.13 -26.26
N GLU A 239 -16.34 -19.42 -26.93
CA GLU A 239 -16.69 -20.77 -27.40
C GLU A 239 -16.82 -20.77 -28.92
N THR A 240 -16.20 -21.75 -29.59
CA THR A 240 -16.35 -21.93 -31.03
C THR A 240 -17.65 -22.66 -31.35
N VAL A 241 -18.53 -22.07 -32.15
CA VAL A 241 -19.76 -22.72 -32.63
C VAL A 241 -19.55 -23.18 -34.07
N ASN A 242 -19.46 -24.49 -34.29
CA ASN A 242 -19.33 -25.08 -35.63
C ASN A 242 -20.64 -25.73 -36.06
N GLY A 243 -21.24 -25.23 -37.14
CA GLY A 243 -22.43 -25.81 -37.81
C GLY A 243 -23.79 -25.50 -37.15
N GLU A 244 -24.88 -25.92 -37.79
CA GLU A 244 -26.30 -25.71 -37.38
C GLU A 244 -26.66 -26.33 -36.02
N SER A 245 -25.76 -27.13 -35.43
CA SER A 245 -25.90 -27.63 -34.07
C SER A 245 -25.39 -26.61 -33.06
N HIS A 246 -26.29 -26.02 -32.28
CA HIS A 246 -26.02 -25.07 -31.18
C HIS A 246 -25.21 -25.64 -29.98
N ARG A 247 -24.28 -26.59 -30.19
CA ARG A 247 -23.37 -27.08 -29.15
C ARG A 247 -21.99 -26.46 -29.35
N GLY A 248 -21.65 -25.47 -28.52
CA GLY A 248 -20.33 -24.85 -28.50
C GLY A 248 -19.23 -25.88 -28.23
N THR A 249 -18.18 -25.86 -29.05
CA THR A 249 -16.95 -26.62 -28.80
C THR A 249 -16.00 -25.72 -28.02
N ILE A 250 -15.42 -26.23 -26.94
CA ILE A 250 -14.54 -25.46 -26.04
C ILE A 250 -13.27 -25.06 -26.79
N GLU A 251 -12.92 -23.77 -26.73
CA GLU A 251 -11.65 -23.24 -27.26
C GLU A 251 -10.46 -23.92 -26.56
N PRO A 252 -9.62 -24.71 -27.29
CA PRO A 252 -8.52 -25.46 -26.68
C PRO A 252 -7.37 -24.57 -26.20
N ASN A 253 -7.22 -23.35 -26.72
CA ASN A 253 -6.24 -22.40 -26.23
C ASN A 253 -6.77 -21.64 -24.99
N GLU A 254 -6.26 -21.99 -23.80
CA GLU A 254 -6.66 -21.39 -22.52
C GLU A 254 -6.55 -19.84 -22.50
N ILE A 255 -5.58 -19.27 -23.20
CA ILE A 255 -5.38 -17.81 -23.27
C ILE A 255 -6.47 -17.15 -24.14
N LEU A 256 -6.86 -17.79 -25.25
CA LEU A 256 -7.95 -17.31 -26.10
C LEU A 256 -9.32 -17.60 -25.49
N ARG A 257 -9.41 -18.65 -24.67
CA ARG A 257 -10.62 -19.06 -23.96
C ARG A 257 -11.05 -18.02 -22.95
N TYR A 258 -10.13 -17.36 -22.24
CA TYR A 258 -10.46 -16.35 -21.23
C TYR A 258 -9.91 -14.98 -21.62
N LEU A 259 -10.80 -14.11 -22.10
CA LEU A 259 -10.48 -12.71 -22.35
C LEU A 259 -10.82 -11.85 -21.14
N ASN A 260 -9.83 -11.15 -20.60
CA ASN A 260 -10.06 -10.15 -19.55
C ASN A 260 -10.25 -8.77 -20.19
N ALA A 261 -11.50 -8.37 -20.38
CA ALA A 261 -11.87 -7.12 -21.03
C ALA A 261 -12.04 -5.99 -20.00
N ARG A 262 -11.48 -4.81 -20.31
CA ARG A 262 -11.66 -3.59 -19.53
C ARG A 262 -12.89 -2.85 -20.02
N TYR A 263 -13.83 -2.53 -19.13
CA TYR A 263 -14.92 -1.61 -19.45
C TYR A 263 -14.37 -0.18 -19.57
N ILE A 264 -14.74 0.50 -20.65
CA ILE A 264 -14.42 1.90 -20.92
C ILE A 264 -15.73 2.56 -21.37
N SER A 265 -16.19 3.57 -20.62
CA SER A 265 -17.40 4.30 -20.99
C SER A 265 -17.17 5.18 -22.23
N PRO A 266 -18.22 5.54 -23.00
CA PRO A 266 -18.06 6.39 -24.18
C PRO A 266 -17.40 7.74 -23.89
N VAL A 267 -17.72 8.37 -22.75
CA VAL A 267 -17.11 9.64 -22.34
C VAL A 267 -15.65 9.44 -21.94
N GLU A 268 -15.32 8.35 -21.22
CA GLU A 268 -13.93 7.99 -20.92
C GLU A 268 -13.10 7.78 -22.19
N ALA A 269 -13.66 7.08 -23.19
CA ALA A 269 -13.01 6.88 -24.47
C ALA A 269 -12.74 8.22 -25.17
N CYS A 270 -13.72 9.13 -25.19
CA CYS A 270 -13.55 10.47 -25.76
C CYS A 270 -12.47 11.28 -25.01
N MET A 271 -12.48 11.26 -23.68
CA MET A 271 -11.46 11.95 -22.88
C MET A 271 -10.05 11.43 -23.19
N ARG A 272 -9.88 10.12 -23.36
CA ARG A 272 -8.58 9.53 -23.75
C ARG A 272 -8.16 9.91 -25.16
N LEU A 273 -9.08 9.86 -26.12
CA LEU A 273 -8.79 10.24 -27.52
C LEU A 273 -8.41 11.72 -27.65
N LEU A 274 -8.97 12.58 -26.79
CA LEU A 274 -8.69 14.01 -26.72
C LEU A 274 -7.51 14.36 -25.81
N ASP A 275 -6.85 13.37 -25.21
CA ASP A 275 -5.75 13.52 -24.26
C ASP A 275 -6.09 14.41 -23.04
N PHE A 276 -7.32 14.29 -22.53
CA PHE A 276 -7.75 15.00 -21.33
C PHE A 276 -7.24 14.31 -20.06
N SER A 277 -6.68 15.12 -19.16
CA SER A 277 -6.10 14.63 -17.91
C SER A 277 -7.18 14.22 -16.92
N VAL A 278 -7.25 12.92 -16.62
CA VAL A 278 -8.17 12.33 -15.63
C VAL A 278 -7.62 12.35 -14.20
N GLN A 279 -6.41 12.86 -13.98
CA GLN A 279 -5.85 13.01 -12.64
C GLN A 279 -4.83 14.14 -12.61
N GLY A 280 -4.77 14.88 -11.51
CA GLY A 280 -3.82 15.96 -11.38
C GLY A 280 -3.50 16.33 -9.96
N LYS A 281 -2.45 17.13 -9.82
CA LYS A 281 -1.96 17.64 -8.54
C LYS A 281 -1.21 18.94 -8.76
N THR A 282 -1.26 19.81 -7.77
CA THR A 282 -0.52 21.07 -7.72
C THR A 282 0.99 20.90 -7.68
N HIS A 283 1.47 19.82 -7.04
CA HIS A 283 2.89 19.60 -6.81
C HIS A 283 3.45 18.46 -7.67
N SER A 284 4.55 18.74 -8.36
CA SER A 284 5.37 17.71 -8.98
C SER A 284 6.09 16.90 -7.90
N ILE A 285 6.14 15.58 -8.06
CA ILE A 285 6.79 14.68 -7.08
C ILE A 285 8.04 14.12 -7.74
N VAL A 286 9.20 14.43 -7.17
CA VAL A 286 10.50 13.92 -7.62
C VAL A 286 10.86 12.73 -6.73
N GLN A 287 10.94 11.55 -7.34
CA GLN A 287 11.34 10.34 -6.63
C GLN A 287 12.85 10.35 -6.43
N LEU A 288 13.29 10.39 -5.17
CA LEU A 288 14.69 10.44 -4.79
C LEU A 288 15.17 9.04 -4.44
N THR A 289 16.08 8.51 -5.25
CA THR A 289 16.72 7.22 -5.00
C THR A 289 17.76 7.33 -3.89
N ILE A 290 17.95 6.23 -3.19
CA ILE A 290 19.01 6.06 -2.19
C ILE A 290 19.71 4.71 -2.42
N HIS A 291 20.95 4.60 -1.98
CA HIS A 291 21.77 3.40 -2.01
C HIS A 291 22.88 3.57 -0.97
N LEU A 292 23.48 2.46 -0.52
CA LEU A 292 24.67 2.54 0.32
C LEU A 292 25.88 2.99 -0.51
N GLU A 293 26.97 3.30 0.19
CA GLU A 293 28.23 3.64 -0.45
C GLU A 293 28.68 2.49 -1.36
N ASN A 294 28.99 2.81 -2.62
CA ASN A 294 29.37 1.83 -3.65
C ASN A 294 28.29 0.82 -4.10
N GLU A 295 27.07 0.87 -3.57
CA GLU A 295 25.95 -0.03 -3.94
C GLU A 295 24.93 0.61 -4.90
N GLN A 296 25.36 1.58 -5.71
CA GLN A 296 24.48 2.19 -6.72
C GLN A 296 24.15 1.22 -7.85
N LEU A 297 22.86 1.16 -8.23
CA LEU A 297 22.41 0.41 -9.38
C LEU A 297 22.94 1.03 -10.68
N VAL A 298 23.71 0.26 -11.45
CA VAL A 298 24.23 0.67 -12.77
C VAL A 298 23.71 -0.28 -13.83
N THR A 299 22.93 0.25 -14.78
CA THR A 299 22.53 -0.49 -15.98
C THR A 299 23.58 -0.30 -17.06
N PHE A 300 23.88 -1.36 -17.81
CA PHE A 300 24.81 -1.33 -18.94
C PHE A 300 24.40 -2.35 -20.01
N ARG A 301 24.85 -2.12 -21.24
CA ARG A 301 24.75 -3.10 -22.33
C ARG A 301 26.02 -3.94 -22.37
N SER A 302 25.94 -5.16 -22.88
CA SER A 302 27.11 -6.03 -23.05
C SER A 302 28.22 -5.42 -23.93
N SER A 303 27.88 -4.45 -24.79
CA SER A 303 28.81 -3.70 -25.62
C SER A 303 29.36 -2.40 -24.98
N ASP A 304 28.88 -2.02 -23.79
CA ASP A 304 29.36 -0.80 -23.12
C ASP A 304 30.78 -1.02 -22.56
N ASN A 305 31.61 0.02 -22.61
CA ASN A 305 32.93 -0.01 -21.98
C ASN A 305 32.81 0.02 -20.44
N PRO A 306 33.43 -0.92 -19.69
CA PRO A 306 33.30 -1.00 -18.23
C PRO A 306 33.70 0.27 -17.46
N ASP A 307 34.78 0.95 -17.86
CA ASP A 307 35.23 2.17 -17.17
C ASP A 307 34.26 3.34 -17.35
N GLN A 308 33.68 3.45 -18.55
CA GLN A 308 32.62 4.43 -18.82
C GLN A 308 31.34 4.11 -18.04
N VAL A 309 30.99 2.83 -17.91
CA VAL A 309 29.85 2.37 -17.11
C VAL A 309 30.04 2.73 -15.64
N LEU A 310 31.22 2.45 -15.06
CA LEU A 310 31.55 2.80 -13.69
C LEU A 310 31.51 4.32 -13.47
N THR A 311 32.09 5.10 -14.39
CA THR A 311 32.08 6.57 -14.33
C THR A 311 30.66 7.12 -14.41
N ARG A 312 29.80 6.56 -15.26
CA ARG A 312 28.37 6.90 -15.34
C ARG A 312 27.65 6.55 -14.04
N GLY A 313 28.02 5.43 -13.40
CA GLY A 313 27.41 4.94 -12.15
C GLY A 313 27.69 5.82 -10.93
N ARG A 314 28.85 6.49 -10.88
CA ARG A 314 29.26 7.37 -9.74
C ARG A 314 28.32 8.55 -9.50
N HIS A 315 27.64 9.02 -10.53
CA HIS A 315 26.77 10.19 -10.46
C HIS A 315 25.31 9.77 -10.32
N THR A 316 24.81 9.85 -9.08
CA THR A 316 23.41 9.63 -8.72
C THR A 316 22.82 10.91 -8.14
N MET A 317 21.50 10.95 -7.95
CA MET A 317 20.86 12.07 -7.26
C MET A 317 21.42 12.28 -5.84
N LEU A 318 21.75 11.19 -5.14
CA LEU A 318 22.27 11.20 -3.77
C LEU A 318 23.73 11.67 -3.74
N THR A 319 24.60 11.12 -4.58
CA THR A 319 26.02 11.55 -4.59
C THR A 319 26.16 13.01 -5.03
N ARG A 320 25.35 13.46 -6.01
CA ARG A 320 25.30 14.88 -6.39
C ARG A 320 24.68 15.79 -5.35
N PHE A 321 23.84 15.27 -4.46
CA PHE A 321 23.35 16.03 -3.31
C PHE A 321 24.49 16.26 -2.31
N PHE A 322 25.29 15.24 -2.01
CA PHE A 322 26.47 15.38 -1.15
C PHE A 322 27.49 16.38 -1.70
N GLU A 323 27.79 16.31 -3.00
CA GLU A 323 28.66 17.30 -3.65
C GLU A 323 28.07 18.72 -3.60
N LEU A 324 26.75 18.86 -3.73
CA LEU A 324 26.07 20.15 -3.62
C LEU A 324 26.20 20.73 -2.21
N CYS A 325 26.06 19.90 -1.16
CA CYS A 325 26.29 20.29 0.23
C CYS A 325 27.75 20.63 0.51
N ALA A 326 28.70 19.99 -0.19
CA ALA A 326 30.14 20.25 -0.08
C ALA A 326 30.58 21.51 -0.85
N SER A 327 29.71 22.09 -1.68
CA SER A 327 30.05 23.25 -2.49
C SER A 327 30.29 24.49 -1.62
N GLU A 328 31.40 25.18 -1.86
CA GLU A 328 31.72 26.48 -1.25
C GLU A 328 31.23 27.67 -2.10
N ALA A 329 30.48 27.42 -3.16
CA ALA A 329 29.93 28.48 -4.00
C ALA A 329 28.91 29.32 -3.18
N PRO A 330 29.00 30.66 -3.18
CA PRO A 330 28.12 31.52 -2.38
C PRO A 330 26.63 31.26 -2.65
N GLU A 331 26.28 30.96 -3.89
CA GLU A 331 24.93 30.61 -4.30
C GLU A 331 24.40 29.28 -3.73
N ASN A 332 25.28 28.45 -3.17
CA ASN A 332 25.00 27.12 -2.62
C ASN A 332 25.10 27.04 -1.07
N GLN A 333 25.09 28.18 -0.36
CA GLN A 333 25.13 28.19 1.10
C GLN A 333 23.84 27.70 1.77
N GLU A 334 22.68 27.85 1.14
CA GLU A 334 21.39 27.45 1.70
C GLU A 334 21.25 25.91 1.75
N GLU A 335 21.99 25.21 0.92
CA GLU A 335 21.96 23.77 0.66
C GLU A 335 22.58 23.00 1.82
N LYS A 336 23.58 23.60 2.50
CA LYS A 336 24.14 23.11 3.77
C LYS A 336 23.07 23.05 4.87
N ALA A 337 21.96 23.77 4.73
CA ALA A 337 20.82 23.74 5.65
C ALA A 337 19.63 22.89 5.15
N MET A 338 19.75 22.23 3.99
CA MET A 338 18.69 21.41 3.41
C MET A 338 18.86 19.92 3.74
N VAL A 339 17.74 19.24 3.95
CA VAL A 339 17.67 17.77 3.93
C VAL A 339 17.46 17.28 2.50
N TYR A 340 17.83 16.04 2.20
CA TYR A 340 17.81 15.50 0.83
C TYR A 340 16.42 15.61 0.17
N GLN A 341 15.36 15.36 0.95
CA GLN A 341 13.97 15.44 0.49
C GLN A 341 13.48 16.84 0.08
N ASP A 342 14.20 17.89 0.50
CA ASP A 342 13.84 19.27 0.19
C ASP A 342 14.51 19.79 -1.08
N ILE A 343 15.55 19.10 -1.57
CA ILE A 343 16.31 19.53 -2.74
C ILE A 343 15.42 19.83 -3.95
N PRO A 344 14.41 19.01 -4.29
CA PRO A 344 13.52 19.29 -5.43
C PRO A 344 12.74 20.61 -5.35
N LYS A 345 12.57 21.20 -4.15
CA LYS A 345 11.91 22.49 -3.95
C LYS A 345 12.70 23.63 -4.59
N LYS A 346 14.03 23.57 -4.54
CA LYS A 346 14.94 24.60 -5.09
C LYS A 346 15.68 24.18 -6.34
N PHE A 347 15.83 22.87 -6.57
CA PHE A 347 16.59 22.32 -7.69
C PHE A 347 15.74 21.41 -8.56
N ARG A 348 16.12 21.30 -9.83
CA ARG A 348 15.65 20.25 -10.73
C ARG A 348 16.81 19.31 -11.06
N TRP A 349 16.51 18.04 -11.24
CA TRP A 349 17.49 17.08 -11.72
C TRP A 349 17.63 17.20 -13.24
N ASP A 350 18.85 17.40 -13.72
CA ASP A 350 19.17 17.32 -15.14
C ASP A 350 19.83 15.97 -15.42
N ALA A 351 19.07 15.07 -16.06
CA ALA A 351 19.47 13.68 -16.27
C ALA A 351 20.62 13.51 -17.29
N LYS A 352 20.78 14.46 -18.23
CA LYS A 352 21.83 14.40 -19.25
C LYS A 352 23.24 14.59 -18.65
N PRO A 353 23.54 15.71 -17.97
CA PRO A 353 24.78 15.90 -17.23
C PRO A 353 24.80 15.24 -15.85
N LYS A 354 23.67 14.66 -15.40
CA LYS A 354 23.47 14.09 -14.06
C LYS A 354 23.86 15.06 -12.96
N LYS A 355 23.17 16.20 -12.87
CA LYS A 355 23.42 17.22 -11.84
C LYS A 355 22.15 17.91 -11.36
N TRP A 356 22.22 18.44 -10.15
CA TRP A 356 21.20 19.35 -9.62
C TRP A 356 21.40 20.74 -10.22
N VAL A 357 20.32 21.33 -10.74
CA VAL A 357 20.31 22.68 -11.34
C VAL A 357 19.32 23.54 -10.57
N ARG A 358 19.78 24.68 -10.05
CA ARG A 358 18.92 25.61 -9.30
C ARG A 358 17.79 26.12 -10.20
N ARG A 359 16.58 26.13 -9.67
CA ARG A 359 15.40 26.64 -10.36
C ARG A 359 15.48 28.16 -10.42
N LYS A 360 15.20 28.71 -11.61
CA LYS A 360 15.13 30.17 -11.83
C LYS A 360 13.76 30.77 -11.46
N GLN A 361 12.73 29.93 -11.47
CA GLN A 361 11.35 30.29 -11.16
C GLN A 361 10.80 29.28 -10.16
N PHE A 362 9.88 29.73 -9.32
CA PHE A 362 9.19 28.86 -8.39
C PHE A 362 8.41 27.80 -9.18
N GLN A 363 8.58 26.54 -8.79
CA GLN A 363 7.76 25.43 -9.24
C GLN A 363 7.44 24.58 -8.03
N ALA A 364 6.16 24.32 -7.79
CA ALA A 364 5.68 23.43 -6.74
C ALA A 364 6.23 22.01 -6.95
N ALA A 365 7.28 21.66 -6.20
CA ALA A 365 8.01 20.41 -6.35
C ALA A 365 8.42 19.85 -4.99
N ILE A 366 8.19 18.56 -4.76
CA ILE A 366 8.47 17.88 -3.50
C ILE A 366 9.30 16.63 -3.76
N GLY A 367 10.33 16.41 -2.94
CA GLY A 367 11.10 15.16 -2.95
C GLY A 367 10.40 14.06 -2.15
N ARG A 368 10.23 12.91 -2.79
CA ARG A 368 9.80 11.65 -2.15
C ARG A 368 10.96 10.67 -2.21
N MET A 369 11.60 10.43 -1.06
CA MET A 369 12.56 9.32 -0.97
C MET A 369 11.83 7.99 -1.17
N VAL A 370 12.49 7.08 -1.89
CA VAL A 370 12.00 5.73 -2.12
C VAL A 370 11.68 5.01 -0.80
N HIS A 371 10.73 4.09 -0.87
CA HIS A 371 10.46 3.20 0.24
C HIS A 371 11.66 2.29 0.47
N VAL A 372 11.99 2.04 1.73
CA VAL A 372 13.02 1.09 2.14
C VAL A 372 12.40 0.21 3.21
N SER A 373 12.50 -1.10 3.01
CA SER A 373 12.03 -2.06 4.01
C SER A 373 12.86 -1.91 5.29
N PRO A 374 12.24 -1.91 6.48
CA PRO A 374 12.97 -1.98 7.74
C PRO A 374 13.90 -3.20 7.85
N ARG A 375 13.65 -4.26 7.07
CA ARG A 375 14.53 -5.43 6.96
C ARG A 375 15.88 -5.13 6.33
N ASP A 376 15.97 -4.10 5.48
CA ASP A 376 17.25 -3.56 5.00
C ASP A 376 17.74 -2.50 5.99
N MET A 377 18.19 -2.96 7.17
CA MET A 377 18.47 -2.11 8.33
C MET A 377 19.40 -0.95 7.97
N ASN A 378 20.49 -1.22 7.25
CA ASN A 378 21.45 -0.19 6.87
C ASN A 378 20.84 0.89 5.98
N LYS A 379 20.12 0.52 4.90
CA LYS A 379 19.45 1.51 4.05
C LYS A 379 18.30 2.21 4.78
N PHE A 380 17.61 1.52 5.68
CA PHE A 380 16.52 2.08 6.47
C PHE A 380 17.02 3.20 7.39
N TYR A 381 18.05 2.94 8.20
CA TYR A 381 18.62 3.96 9.08
C TYR A 381 19.33 5.08 8.31
N MET A 382 19.97 4.78 7.17
CA MET A 382 20.49 5.81 6.27
C MET A 382 19.37 6.74 5.77
N ARG A 383 18.20 6.18 5.41
CA ARG A 383 17.04 6.96 5.00
C ARG A 383 16.52 7.84 6.15
N VAL A 384 16.48 7.33 7.38
CA VAL A 384 16.10 8.11 8.58
C VAL A 384 17.04 9.31 8.74
N LEU A 385 18.35 9.10 8.60
CA LEU A 385 19.33 10.18 8.66
C LEU A 385 19.12 11.19 7.52
N LEU A 386 18.93 10.75 6.27
CA LEU A 386 18.68 11.64 5.13
C LEU A 386 17.37 12.45 5.24
N CYS A 387 16.39 11.98 6.01
CA CYS A 387 15.16 12.74 6.30
C CYS A 387 15.40 13.93 7.23
N ARG A 388 16.40 13.85 8.12
CA ARG A 388 16.53 14.75 9.29
C ARG A 388 17.84 15.54 9.30
N ARG A 389 18.93 14.96 8.77
CA ARG A 389 20.25 15.60 8.72
C ARG A 389 20.35 16.57 7.55
N LYS A 390 20.74 17.79 7.90
CA LYS A 390 20.97 18.88 6.96
C LYS A 390 22.41 18.85 6.45
N GLY A 391 22.58 19.10 5.16
CA GLY A 391 23.88 19.34 4.56
C GLY A 391 24.95 18.24 4.65
N PRO A 392 24.64 16.93 4.71
CA PRO A 392 25.70 15.93 4.67
C PRO A 392 26.47 16.01 3.34
N GLN A 393 27.80 15.93 3.41
CA GLN A 393 28.75 16.08 2.31
C GLN A 393 29.31 14.75 1.81
N SER A 394 29.03 13.65 2.51
CA SER A 394 29.43 12.30 2.13
C SER A 394 28.62 11.24 2.92
N PHE A 395 28.77 9.97 2.53
CA PHE A 395 28.23 8.83 3.29
C PHE A 395 28.82 8.75 4.71
N GLU A 396 30.11 9.05 4.84
CA GLU A 396 30.80 9.09 6.13
C GLU A 396 30.23 10.21 7.01
N GLN A 397 30.17 11.45 6.49
CA GLN A 397 29.69 12.59 7.26
C GLN A 397 28.22 12.44 7.68
N LEU A 398 27.42 11.71 6.89
CA LEU A 398 26.05 11.36 7.28
C LEU A 398 26.01 10.58 8.61
N ARG A 399 27.02 9.74 8.88
CA ARG A 399 27.22 8.97 10.13
C ARG A 399 28.10 9.66 11.18
N THR A 400 28.69 10.81 10.88
CA THR A 400 29.52 11.57 11.83
C THR A 400 28.66 12.46 12.71
N VAL A 401 28.65 12.22 14.02
CA VAL A 401 27.90 13.01 15.02
C VAL A 401 28.89 13.54 16.06
N ASP A 402 28.87 14.85 16.31
CA ASP A 402 29.77 15.53 17.26
C ASP A 402 31.26 15.21 17.04
N GLY A 403 31.67 15.06 15.78
CA GLY A 403 33.06 14.74 15.40
C GLY A 403 33.42 13.25 15.48
N VAL A 404 32.50 12.38 15.91
CA VAL A 404 32.70 10.92 15.96
C VAL A 404 31.98 10.26 14.80
N THR A 405 32.73 9.54 13.95
CA THR A 405 32.16 8.72 12.87
C THR A 405 31.74 7.36 13.43
N TYR A 406 30.45 7.09 13.42
CA TYR A 406 29.88 5.82 13.89
C TYR A 406 29.96 4.73 12.81
N GLU A 407 30.16 3.47 13.22
CA GLU A 407 30.30 2.33 12.31
C GLU A 407 29.03 2.07 11.49
N THR A 408 27.86 2.24 12.10
CA THR A 408 26.57 2.00 11.43
C THR A 408 25.69 3.24 11.39
N TYR A 409 24.79 3.30 10.40
CA TYR A 409 23.77 4.37 10.33
C TYR A 409 22.80 4.32 11.53
N ARG A 410 22.56 3.13 12.11
CA ARG A 410 21.74 2.95 13.32
C ARG A 410 22.35 3.68 14.51
N GLN A 411 23.62 3.44 14.81
CA GLN A 411 24.32 4.08 15.92
C GLN A 411 24.33 5.61 15.79
N ALA A 412 24.57 6.13 14.59
CA ALA A 412 24.49 7.57 14.34
C ALA A 412 23.07 8.12 14.57
N ALA A 413 22.03 7.42 14.11
CA ALA A 413 20.64 7.81 14.33
C ALA A 413 20.23 7.76 15.81
N LEU A 414 20.69 6.74 16.55
CA LEU A 414 20.49 6.61 17.99
C LEU A 414 21.14 7.77 18.75
N LYS A 415 22.41 8.07 18.45
CA LYS A 415 23.14 9.17 19.09
C LYS A 415 22.47 10.53 18.87
N LEU A 416 21.88 10.73 17.69
CA LEU A 416 21.12 11.94 17.35
C LEU A 416 19.73 12.01 18.00
N GLY A 417 19.32 11.00 18.78
CA GLY A 417 18.00 10.91 19.38
C GLY A 417 16.89 10.76 18.34
N TYR A 418 17.20 10.16 17.18
CA TYR A 418 16.19 9.94 16.14
C TYR A 418 15.37 8.67 16.34
N LEU A 419 15.83 7.79 17.22
CA LEU A 419 15.19 6.56 17.66
C LEU A 419 14.68 6.78 19.10
N GLU A 420 13.54 6.16 19.44
CA GLU A 420 12.98 6.16 20.80
C GLU A 420 13.86 5.31 21.74
N ASP A 421 13.91 5.65 23.03
CA ASP A 421 14.65 4.87 24.03
C ASP A 421 13.83 3.67 24.53
N ASP A 422 14.51 2.70 25.13
CA ASP A 422 13.88 1.44 25.55
C ASP A 422 13.26 1.49 26.95
N ALA A 423 13.14 2.68 27.56
CA ALA A 423 12.68 2.81 28.94
C ALA A 423 11.27 2.25 29.14
N GLU A 424 10.39 2.46 28.16
CA GLU A 424 9.02 1.93 28.17
C GLU A 424 9.01 0.40 28.08
N TRP A 425 9.93 -0.20 27.32
CA TRP A 425 10.04 -1.66 27.18
C TRP A 425 10.61 -2.30 28.43
N VAL A 426 11.61 -1.66 29.06
CA VAL A 426 12.14 -2.09 30.35
C VAL A 426 11.06 -2.01 31.42
N ALA A 427 10.29 -0.93 31.49
CA ALA A 427 9.18 -0.81 32.44
C ALA A 427 8.09 -1.87 32.21
N CYS A 428 7.71 -2.09 30.94
CA CYS A 428 6.74 -3.11 30.54
C CYS A 428 7.19 -4.53 30.92
N MET A 429 8.43 -4.89 30.60
CA MET A 429 9.00 -6.19 30.94
C MET A 429 9.15 -6.36 32.47
N THR A 430 9.52 -5.29 33.19
CA THR A 430 9.60 -5.31 34.67
C THR A 430 8.24 -5.61 35.30
N GLU A 431 7.17 -4.95 34.84
CA GLU A 431 5.82 -5.21 35.33
C GLU A 431 5.35 -6.63 34.98
N ALA A 432 5.60 -7.07 33.75
CA ALA A 432 5.21 -8.39 33.29
C ALA A 432 5.94 -9.52 34.04
N ALA A 433 7.23 -9.35 34.34
CA ALA A 433 8.03 -10.34 35.08
C ALA A 433 7.46 -10.61 36.49
N ALA A 434 6.81 -9.62 37.11
CA ALA A 434 6.17 -9.79 38.42
C ALA A 434 4.84 -10.59 38.36
N LEU A 435 4.20 -10.70 37.19
CA LEU A 435 2.82 -11.18 37.05
C LEU A 435 2.65 -12.37 36.10
N LYS A 436 3.59 -12.59 35.17
CA LYS A 436 3.47 -13.54 34.06
C LYS A 436 4.36 -14.77 34.25
N LYS A 437 3.98 -15.88 33.61
CA LYS A 437 4.84 -17.08 33.55
C LYS A 437 5.94 -16.91 32.51
N PRO A 438 7.09 -17.61 32.64
CA PRO A 438 8.24 -17.45 31.73
C PRO A 438 7.90 -17.60 30.23
N TYR A 439 7.02 -18.54 29.86
CA TYR A 439 6.58 -18.68 28.47
C TYR A 439 5.78 -17.45 27.97
N GLU A 440 4.87 -16.91 28.78
CA GLU A 440 4.12 -15.69 28.45
C GLU A 440 5.05 -14.47 28.38
N LEU A 441 6.09 -14.44 29.22
CA LEU A 441 7.12 -13.41 29.20
C LEU A 441 7.97 -13.49 27.93
N ARG A 442 8.33 -14.70 27.46
CA ARG A 442 8.98 -14.91 26.16
C ARG A 442 8.09 -14.49 24.98
N GLN A 443 6.76 -14.70 25.07
CA GLN A 443 5.81 -14.19 24.06
C GLN A 443 5.78 -12.66 24.02
N LEU A 444 5.74 -12.01 25.19
CA LEU A 444 5.80 -10.55 25.27
C LEU A 444 7.13 -10.03 24.72
N PHE A 445 8.26 -10.64 25.11
CA PHE A 445 9.58 -10.28 24.61
C PHE A 445 9.66 -10.39 23.08
N ALA A 446 9.20 -11.51 22.51
CA ALA A 446 9.12 -11.70 21.06
C ALA A 446 8.27 -10.60 20.38
N THR A 447 7.13 -10.26 20.97
CA THR A 447 6.23 -9.21 20.46
C THR A 447 6.94 -7.85 20.47
N ILE A 448 7.61 -7.49 21.56
CA ILE A 448 8.31 -6.22 21.71
C ILE A 448 9.44 -6.12 20.67
N ILE A 449 10.29 -7.14 20.52
CA ILE A 449 11.41 -7.07 19.56
C ILE A 449 10.95 -7.10 18.09
N VAL A 450 9.78 -7.66 17.80
CA VAL A 450 9.20 -7.67 16.45
C VAL A 450 8.52 -6.34 16.09
N TYR A 451 7.77 -5.74 17.03
CA TYR A 451 6.86 -4.64 16.72
C TYR A 451 7.26 -3.28 17.29
N SER A 452 8.13 -3.24 18.31
CA SER A 452 8.35 -2.03 19.10
C SER A 452 9.70 -1.34 18.87
N GLN A 453 10.42 -1.69 17.79
CA GLN A 453 11.68 -1.03 17.37
C GLN A 453 12.69 -0.83 18.51
N VAL A 454 12.93 -1.88 19.30
CA VAL A 454 13.85 -1.87 20.45
C VAL A 454 15.26 -1.43 20.00
N SER A 455 15.79 -0.42 20.68
CA SER A 455 17.07 0.21 20.38
C SER A 455 18.28 -0.63 20.82
N GLU A 456 18.20 -1.38 21.92
CA GLU A 456 19.28 -2.17 22.54
C GLU A 456 18.78 -3.57 22.97
N ILE A 457 18.42 -4.40 21.99
CA ILE A 457 17.83 -5.74 22.21
C ILE A 457 18.69 -6.62 23.13
N ARG A 458 20.03 -6.56 22.99
CA ARG A 458 20.94 -7.35 23.83
C ARG A 458 20.83 -6.96 25.31
N GLN A 459 20.77 -5.66 25.61
CA GLN A 459 20.64 -5.19 26.99
C GLN A 459 19.31 -5.64 27.60
N LEU A 460 18.22 -5.55 26.82
CA LEU A 460 16.91 -6.01 27.26
C LEU A 460 16.89 -7.54 27.49
N TRP A 461 17.53 -8.32 26.60
CA TRP A 461 17.68 -9.76 26.77
C TRP A 461 18.47 -10.10 28.03
N ASP A 462 19.67 -9.53 28.20
CA ASP A 462 20.54 -9.80 29.34
C ASP A 462 19.88 -9.42 30.67
N GLN A 463 19.10 -8.33 30.69
CA GLN A 463 18.40 -7.88 31.88
C GLN A 463 17.29 -8.83 32.33
N PHE A 464 16.52 -9.41 31.40
CA PHE A 464 15.36 -10.25 31.71
C PHE A 464 15.62 -11.75 31.47
N TYR A 465 16.85 -12.16 31.14
CA TYR A 465 17.18 -13.55 30.79
C TYR A 465 16.79 -14.56 31.88
N ASP A 466 17.04 -14.22 33.14
CA ASP A 466 16.70 -15.09 34.27
C ASP A 466 15.19 -15.32 34.39
N ASP A 467 14.39 -14.27 34.21
CA ASP A 467 12.92 -14.35 34.20
C ASP A 467 12.43 -15.14 32.98
N LEU A 468 13.03 -14.88 31.81
CA LEU A 468 12.70 -15.54 30.55
C LEU A 468 13.01 -17.03 30.57
N SER A 469 14.01 -17.49 31.33
CA SER A 469 14.51 -18.88 31.33
C SER A 469 14.11 -19.71 32.55
N GLN A 470 13.42 -19.10 33.52
CA GLN A 470 13.15 -19.66 34.85
C GLN A 470 12.50 -21.06 34.83
N ASP A 471 11.58 -21.33 33.91
CA ASP A 471 10.89 -22.62 33.78
C ASP A 471 11.83 -23.75 33.33
N TYR A 472 12.73 -23.46 32.39
CA TYR A 472 13.77 -24.39 31.97
C TYR A 472 14.83 -24.58 33.06
N ALA A 473 15.23 -23.50 33.74
CA ALA A 473 16.12 -23.59 34.89
C ALA A 473 15.55 -24.51 36.00
N TYR A 474 14.23 -24.43 36.25
CA TYR A 474 13.54 -25.29 37.20
C TYR A 474 13.40 -26.74 36.73
N THR A 475 13.12 -26.96 35.44
CA THR A 475 12.96 -28.29 34.84
C THR A 475 14.27 -29.05 34.85
N TYR A 476 15.38 -28.38 34.53
CA TYR A 476 16.71 -28.97 34.45
C TYR A 476 17.56 -28.75 35.71
N ARG A 477 16.93 -28.45 36.86
CA ARG A 477 17.61 -28.14 38.12
C ARG A 477 18.55 -29.23 38.65
N ALA A 478 18.35 -30.47 38.23
CA ALA A 478 19.16 -31.62 38.65
C ALA A 478 20.50 -31.74 37.90
N LEU A 479 20.64 -31.07 36.75
CA LEU A 479 21.91 -30.98 36.02
C LEU A 479 22.85 -29.99 36.73
N GLN A 480 24.15 -30.05 36.45
CA GLN A 480 25.15 -29.11 36.97
C GLN A 480 26.21 -28.79 35.91
N GLY A 481 26.92 -27.69 36.11
CA GLY A 481 28.01 -27.26 35.23
C GLY A 481 27.54 -26.63 33.92
N GLN A 482 28.49 -26.44 32.99
CA GLN A 482 28.28 -25.72 31.73
C GLN A 482 27.19 -26.36 30.85
N GLU A 483 27.08 -27.69 30.85
CA GLU A 483 26.05 -28.40 30.06
C GLU A 483 24.63 -28.00 30.46
N LYS A 484 24.40 -27.67 31.74
CA LYS A 484 23.11 -27.17 32.21
C LYS A 484 22.82 -25.78 31.65
N GLU A 485 23.78 -24.86 31.78
CA GLU A 485 23.62 -23.47 31.35
C GLU A 485 23.40 -23.39 29.83
N ASP A 486 24.19 -24.14 29.06
CA ASP A 486 24.05 -24.24 27.60
C ASP A 486 22.68 -24.81 27.21
N LEU A 487 22.19 -25.83 27.92
CA LEU A 487 20.88 -26.42 27.66
C LEU A 487 19.74 -25.45 27.98
N ILE A 488 19.81 -24.72 29.09
CA ILE A 488 18.79 -23.72 29.48
C ILE A 488 18.76 -22.59 28.45
N GLN A 489 19.92 -22.05 28.08
CA GLN A 489 20.01 -20.98 27.10
C GLN A 489 19.51 -21.43 25.74
N PHE A 490 19.91 -22.61 25.28
CA PHE A 490 19.41 -23.20 24.04
C PHE A 490 17.90 -23.39 24.05
N LYS A 491 17.31 -23.93 25.13
CA LYS A 491 15.86 -24.14 25.23
C LYS A 491 15.09 -22.83 25.25
N THR A 492 15.60 -21.82 25.95
CA THR A 492 15.03 -20.47 26.02
C THR A 492 15.05 -19.81 24.63
N LEU A 493 16.21 -19.81 23.96
CA LEU A 493 16.38 -19.29 22.60
C LEU A 493 15.54 -20.05 21.58
N LYS A 494 15.42 -21.37 21.70
CA LYS A 494 14.58 -22.18 20.83
C LYS A 494 13.11 -21.84 21.01
N SER A 495 12.64 -21.73 22.26
CA SER A 495 11.26 -21.27 22.53
C SER A 495 11.02 -19.87 21.97
N LEU A 496 12.00 -18.96 22.07
CA LEU A 496 11.90 -17.64 21.48
C LEU A 496 11.89 -17.71 19.94
N HIS A 497 12.74 -18.53 19.34
CA HIS A 497 12.79 -18.76 17.90
C HIS A 497 11.43 -19.23 17.38
N ASP A 498 10.81 -20.22 18.02
CA ASP A 498 9.50 -20.75 17.62
C ASP A 498 8.40 -19.66 17.70
N LEU A 499 8.49 -18.73 18.67
CA LEU A 499 7.59 -17.59 18.80
C LEU A 499 7.83 -16.50 17.76
N LEU A 500 9.09 -16.26 17.39
CA LEU A 500 9.47 -15.31 16.34
C LEU A 500 9.05 -15.78 14.95
N GLN A 501 9.13 -17.09 14.71
CA GLN A 501 8.76 -17.67 13.43
C GLN A 501 7.30 -17.35 13.07
N ILE A 502 6.41 -17.30 14.07
CA ILE A 502 4.98 -16.94 13.88
C ILE A 502 4.84 -15.59 13.16
N ASN A 503 5.77 -14.67 13.38
CA ASN A 503 5.79 -13.33 12.79
C ASN A 503 6.76 -13.21 11.61
N GLY A 504 7.25 -14.34 11.07
CA GLY A 504 8.17 -14.39 9.95
C GLY A 504 9.61 -13.97 10.28
N TYR A 505 10.02 -14.07 11.55
CA TYR A 505 11.39 -13.77 12.01
C TYR A 505 12.06 -15.01 12.59
N ALA A 506 13.39 -15.00 12.62
CA ALA A 506 14.24 -15.95 13.31
C ALA A 506 15.13 -15.22 14.31
N VAL A 507 15.64 -15.95 15.31
CA VAL A 507 16.71 -15.44 16.20
C VAL A 507 17.92 -14.90 15.42
N ALA A 508 18.20 -15.50 14.25
CA ALA A 508 19.27 -15.07 13.36
C ALA A 508 19.04 -13.68 12.70
N ASP A 509 17.81 -13.16 12.72
CA ASP A 509 17.52 -11.80 12.23
C ASP A 509 17.89 -10.72 13.27
N PHE A 510 18.26 -11.13 14.48
CA PHE A 510 18.64 -10.24 15.58
C PHE A 510 20.09 -10.53 15.99
N ASP A 511 21.05 -9.92 15.29
CA ASP A 511 22.50 -10.14 15.47
C ASP A 511 22.97 -9.95 16.93
N ASP A 512 22.28 -9.08 17.66
CA ASP A 512 22.58 -8.72 19.04
C ASP A 512 22.27 -9.88 20.03
N LEU A 513 21.42 -10.86 19.66
CA LEU A 513 21.05 -12.01 20.50
C LEU A 513 22.04 -13.18 20.38
N PRO A 514 22.16 -14.03 21.43
CA PRO A 514 22.86 -15.31 21.31
C PRO A 514 22.23 -16.20 20.23
N GLN A 515 23.07 -16.91 19.48
CA GLN A 515 22.63 -17.61 18.27
C GLN A 515 22.53 -19.12 18.45
N LEU A 516 21.47 -19.73 17.90
CA LEU A 516 21.24 -21.18 18.03
C LEU A 516 22.37 -22.03 17.44
N HIS A 517 23.08 -21.55 16.41
CA HIS A 517 24.21 -22.26 15.80
C HIS A 517 25.42 -22.40 16.72
N GLN A 518 25.44 -21.69 17.87
CA GLN A 518 26.46 -21.85 18.91
C GLN A 518 26.32 -23.21 19.65
N TYR A 519 25.18 -23.91 19.48
CA TYR A 519 24.89 -25.21 20.12
C TYR A 519 24.59 -26.33 19.09
N PRO A 520 25.55 -26.70 18.23
CA PRO A 520 25.30 -27.58 17.09
C PRO A 520 24.72 -28.96 17.47
N ALA A 521 25.20 -29.57 18.57
CA ALA A 521 24.69 -30.87 19.02
C ALA A 521 23.20 -30.81 19.44
N LEU A 522 22.80 -29.74 20.11
CA LEU A 522 21.41 -29.54 20.57
C LEU A 522 20.48 -29.16 19.41
N VAL A 523 20.98 -28.44 18.41
CA VAL A 523 20.25 -28.17 17.16
C VAL A 523 19.92 -29.48 16.45
N VAL A 524 20.90 -30.37 16.27
CA VAL A 524 20.71 -31.68 15.62
C VAL A 524 19.70 -32.54 16.37
N ASP A 525 19.85 -32.70 17.70
CA ASP A 525 18.88 -33.44 18.52
C ASP A 525 17.46 -32.87 18.40
N SER A 526 17.33 -31.54 18.37
CA SER A 526 16.04 -30.90 18.22
C SER A 526 15.45 -31.05 16.82
N LEU A 527 16.27 -31.09 15.77
CA LEU A 527 15.83 -31.29 14.38
C LEU A 527 15.34 -32.73 14.15
N LEU A 528 15.98 -33.73 14.79
CA LEU A 528 15.55 -35.12 14.72
C LEU A 528 14.16 -35.36 15.33
N ARG A 529 13.66 -34.43 16.16
CA ARG A 529 12.29 -34.45 16.69
C ARG A 529 11.26 -33.79 15.74
N ASN A 530 11.70 -33.18 14.63
CA ASN A 530 10.83 -32.53 13.65
C ASN A 530 10.11 -33.58 12.77
N SER A 531 8.78 -33.53 12.73
CA SER A 531 7.95 -34.49 11.99
C SER A 531 8.19 -34.48 10.47
N LEU A 532 8.61 -33.35 9.89
CA LEU A 532 8.95 -33.26 8.47
C LEU A 532 10.21 -34.04 8.15
N LEU A 533 11.27 -33.82 8.94
CA LEU A 533 12.55 -34.54 8.75
C LEU A 533 12.38 -36.04 9.03
N ARG A 534 11.61 -36.38 10.07
CA ARG A 534 11.26 -37.79 10.36
C ARG A 534 10.49 -38.43 9.21
N ARG A 535 9.56 -37.72 8.57
CA ARG A 535 8.86 -38.24 7.38
C ARG A 535 9.81 -38.45 6.20
N GLU A 536 10.75 -37.55 5.94
CA GLU A 536 11.71 -37.75 4.85
C GLU A 536 12.62 -38.96 5.09
N LEU A 537 12.93 -39.29 6.34
CA LEU A 537 13.79 -40.42 6.70
C LEU A 537 13.02 -41.76 6.86
N GLU A 538 11.79 -41.73 7.39
CA GLU A 538 11.05 -42.93 7.82
C GLU A 538 9.67 -43.08 7.15
N GLY A 539 9.17 -42.04 6.48
CA GLY A 539 7.76 -41.92 6.08
C GLY A 539 7.42 -42.37 4.65
N TYR A 540 8.41 -42.78 3.85
CA TYR A 540 8.21 -43.22 2.47
C TYR A 540 8.44 -44.72 2.32
N ASP A 541 7.52 -45.38 1.61
CA ASP A 541 7.65 -46.80 1.28
C ASP A 541 8.78 -47.01 0.26
N GLN A 542 9.83 -47.71 0.69
CA GLN A 542 11.01 -47.97 -0.14
C GLN A 542 10.66 -48.73 -1.43
N SER A 543 9.63 -49.57 -1.44
CA SER A 543 9.21 -50.29 -2.64
C SER A 543 8.60 -49.37 -3.71
N ILE A 544 7.84 -48.35 -3.27
CA ILE A 544 7.28 -47.33 -4.15
C ILE A 544 8.40 -46.44 -4.70
N LEU A 545 9.32 -46.00 -3.85
CA LEU A 545 10.48 -45.21 -4.30
C LEU A 545 11.32 -45.99 -5.33
N GLN A 546 11.56 -47.28 -5.07
CA GLN A 546 12.29 -48.16 -5.99
C GLN A 546 11.55 -48.28 -7.33
N SER A 547 10.22 -48.44 -7.34
CA SER A 547 9.43 -48.54 -8.58
C SER A 547 9.52 -47.30 -9.48
N ILE A 548 9.69 -46.11 -8.87
CA ILE A 548 9.89 -44.85 -9.59
C ILE A 548 11.33 -44.80 -10.14
N VAL A 549 12.31 -45.17 -9.33
CA VAL A 549 13.73 -45.25 -9.73
C VAL A 549 13.94 -46.26 -10.87
N ASP A 550 13.20 -47.38 -10.88
CA ASP A 550 13.30 -48.39 -11.94
C ASP A 550 12.81 -47.89 -13.31
N GLN A 551 12.08 -46.78 -13.34
CA GLN A 551 11.59 -46.11 -14.55
C GLN A 551 12.51 -44.97 -15.03
N GLU A 552 13.72 -44.81 -14.47
CA GLU A 552 14.72 -43.80 -14.89
C GLU A 552 15.03 -43.86 -16.41
N ASN A 553 14.84 -45.01 -17.05
CA ASN A 553 15.00 -45.21 -18.49
C ASN A 553 13.93 -44.52 -19.36
N GLN A 554 12.85 -44.00 -18.76
CA GLN A 554 11.81 -43.25 -19.46
C GLN A 554 12.11 -41.75 -19.60
N LEU A 555 13.16 -41.27 -18.92
CA LEU A 555 13.62 -39.90 -19.06
C LEU A 555 14.21 -39.69 -20.47
N ASN A 556 13.83 -38.60 -21.13
CA ASN A 556 14.47 -38.22 -22.39
C ASN A 556 15.92 -37.73 -22.16
N ASP A 557 16.70 -37.62 -23.22
CA ASP A 557 18.13 -37.25 -23.14
C ASP A 557 18.39 -35.95 -22.36
N GLY A 558 17.54 -34.93 -22.53
CA GLY A 558 17.67 -33.66 -21.82
C GLY A 558 17.34 -33.77 -20.33
N GLN A 559 16.27 -34.50 -19.99
CA GLN A 559 15.91 -34.79 -18.61
C GLN A 559 16.98 -35.65 -17.93
N ARG A 560 17.56 -36.63 -18.64
CA ARG A 560 18.60 -37.52 -18.15
C ARG A 560 19.89 -36.76 -17.83
N ALA A 561 20.31 -35.84 -18.70
CA ALA A 561 21.47 -34.99 -18.44
C ALA A 561 21.30 -34.16 -17.14
N ILE A 562 20.13 -33.54 -16.95
CA ILE A 562 19.82 -32.76 -15.73
C ILE A 562 19.78 -33.67 -14.50
N TYR A 563 19.16 -34.85 -14.63
CA TYR A 563 19.07 -35.83 -13.55
C TYR A 563 20.44 -36.25 -13.03
N ASP A 564 21.34 -36.62 -13.94
CA ASP A 564 22.68 -37.10 -13.60
C ASP A 564 23.53 -35.97 -12.98
N GLU A 565 23.44 -34.74 -13.50
CA GLU A 565 24.16 -33.57 -12.96
C GLU A 565 23.72 -33.22 -11.52
N ILE A 566 22.41 -33.19 -11.26
CA ILE A 566 21.88 -32.89 -9.92
C ILE A 566 22.28 -33.98 -8.93
N LEU A 567 22.18 -35.26 -9.29
CA LEU A 567 22.55 -36.34 -8.38
C LEU A 567 24.04 -36.38 -8.09
N GLN A 568 24.89 -36.08 -9.09
CA GLN A 568 26.32 -35.94 -8.86
C GLN A 568 26.62 -34.82 -7.85
N ALA A 569 25.89 -33.70 -7.91
CA ALA A 569 26.01 -32.63 -6.92
C ALA A 569 25.53 -33.06 -5.52
N VAL A 570 24.43 -33.84 -5.44
CA VAL A 570 23.90 -34.37 -4.16
C VAL A 570 24.85 -35.38 -3.50
N ASP A 571 25.60 -36.15 -4.29
CA ASP A 571 26.57 -37.15 -3.81
C ASP A 571 27.98 -36.59 -3.57
N GLY A 572 28.24 -35.37 -4.02
CA GLY A 572 29.52 -34.68 -3.84
C GLY A 572 29.79 -34.20 -2.40
N THR A 573 31.03 -33.76 -2.16
CA THR A 573 31.49 -33.21 -0.86
C THR A 573 31.34 -31.69 -0.75
N ALA A 574 30.87 -31.02 -1.81
CA ALA A 574 30.64 -29.58 -1.81
C ALA A 574 29.38 -29.24 -1.00
N VAL A 575 29.56 -28.71 0.21
CA VAL A 575 28.46 -28.26 1.07
C VAL A 575 28.13 -26.80 0.73
N GLY A 576 26.93 -26.55 0.20
CA GLY A 576 26.25 -25.25 0.37
C GLY A 576 26.24 -24.21 -0.76
N GLU A 577 26.59 -24.53 -2.03
CA GLU A 577 26.75 -23.46 -3.05
C GLU A 577 26.21 -23.76 -4.46
N ILE A 578 25.31 -24.74 -4.64
CA ILE A 578 24.82 -25.10 -5.98
C ILE A 578 23.30 -24.92 -6.07
N LEU A 579 22.88 -23.99 -6.93
CA LEU A 579 21.49 -23.72 -7.26
C LEU A 579 21.23 -24.05 -8.73
N PHE A 580 20.29 -24.96 -8.97
CA PHE A 580 19.87 -25.34 -10.32
C PHE A 580 18.52 -24.68 -10.67
N PHE A 581 18.44 -24.06 -11.84
CA PHE A 581 17.18 -23.59 -12.43
C PHE A 581 16.84 -24.44 -13.65
N ILE A 582 15.74 -25.18 -13.58
CA ILE A 582 15.24 -26.00 -14.68
C ILE A 582 14.13 -25.23 -15.39
N ASP A 583 14.40 -24.76 -16.61
CA ASP A 583 13.41 -24.11 -17.47
C ASP A 583 12.95 -25.04 -18.58
N GLY A 584 11.67 -24.97 -18.93
CA GLY A 584 11.09 -25.74 -20.01
C GLY A 584 9.64 -25.36 -20.27
N PRO A 585 9.17 -25.38 -21.54
CA PRO A 585 7.77 -25.13 -21.88
C PRO A 585 6.75 -26.03 -21.13
N GLY A 586 5.48 -25.66 -21.17
CA GLY A 586 4.39 -26.51 -20.66
C GLY A 586 4.39 -27.88 -21.36
N GLY A 587 4.21 -28.96 -20.60
CA GLY A 587 4.15 -30.33 -21.15
C GLY A 587 5.49 -31.06 -21.34
N THR A 588 6.63 -30.46 -21.00
CA THR A 588 7.96 -31.09 -21.18
C THR A 588 8.38 -32.09 -20.09
N GLY A 589 7.46 -32.53 -19.22
CA GLY A 589 7.73 -33.55 -18.20
C GLY A 589 8.58 -33.09 -17.00
N LYS A 590 8.64 -31.78 -16.70
CA LYS A 590 9.39 -31.24 -15.53
C LYS A 590 9.01 -31.91 -14.21
N SER A 591 7.72 -32.12 -13.95
CA SER A 591 7.25 -32.78 -12.72
C SER A 591 7.70 -34.24 -12.64
N THR A 592 7.75 -34.94 -13.78
CA THR A 592 8.26 -36.31 -13.85
C THR A 592 9.73 -36.36 -13.45
N LEU A 593 10.57 -35.49 -14.03
CA LEU A 593 11.99 -35.37 -13.68
C LEU A 593 12.19 -35.11 -12.18
N LEU A 594 11.46 -34.16 -11.60
CA LEU A 594 11.52 -33.87 -10.16
C LEU A 594 11.12 -35.08 -9.31
N GLY A 595 10.12 -35.86 -9.76
CA GLY A 595 9.70 -37.10 -9.11
C GLY A 595 10.81 -38.14 -8.99
N HIS A 596 11.57 -38.36 -10.08
CA HIS A 596 12.72 -39.28 -10.07
C HIS A 596 13.84 -38.81 -9.14
N ILE A 597 14.18 -37.51 -9.17
CA ILE A 597 15.23 -36.94 -8.30
C ILE A 597 14.86 -37.15 -6.84
N LEU A 598 13.63 -36.78 -6.45
CA LEU A 598 13.15 -36.95 -5.07
C LEU A 598 13.17 -38.41 -4.63
N ALA A 599 12.73 -39.32 -5.50
CA ALA A 599 12.71 -40.75 -5.18
C ALA A 599 14.11 -41.29 -4.92
N LYS A 600 15.10 -40.94 -5.77
CA LYS A 600 16.48 -41.39 -5.65
C LYS A 600 17.17 -40.89 -4.39
N VAL A 601 17.01 -39.61 -4.07
CA VAL A 601 17.62 -38.99 -2.89
C VAL A 601 17.05 -39.60 -1.61
N ARG A 602 15.72 -39.76 -1.54
CA ARG A 602 15.05 -40.40 -0.39
C ARG A 602 15.46 -41.87 -0.22
N LEU A 603 15.52 -42.63 -1.32
CA LEU A 603 15.95 -44.03 -1.30
C LEU A 603 17.39 -44.19 -0.79
N SER A 604 18.22 -43.16 -0.97
CA SER A 604 19.61 -43.11 -0.47
C SER A 604 19.72 -42.71 1.01
N GLY A 605 18.60 -42.60 1.72
CA GLY A 605 18.55 -42.19 3.13
C GLY A 605 18.87 -40.72 3.39
N LYS A 606 18.84 -39.87 2.33
CA LYS A 606 19.06 -38.43 2.42
C LYS A 606 17.73 -37.67 2.52
N ILE A 607 17.78 -36.45 3.04
CA ILE A 607 16.59 -35.59 3.19
C ILE A 607 16.33 -34.82 1.89
N ALA A 608 15.12 -34.95 1.34
CA ALA A 608 14.70 -34.23 0.12
C ALA A 608 13.34 -33.54 0.32
N ILE A 609 13.34 -32.22 0.51
CA ILE A 609 12.11 -31.46 0.78
C ILE A 609 11.55 -30.91 -0.54
N ALA A 610 10.34 -31.33 -0.89
CA ALA A 610 9.64 -30.85 -2.08
C ALA A 610 8.63 -29.74 -1.72
N VAL A 611 8.68 -28.63 -2.45
CA VAL A 611 7.82 -27.46 -2.21
C VAL A 611 7.27 -26.95 -3.54
N ALA A 612 5.99 -26.58 -3.58
CA ALA A 612 5.29 -26.05 -4.75
C ALA A 612 4.51 -24.78 -4.42
N SER A 613 4.43 -23.85 -5.37
CA SER A 613 3.81 -22.52 -5.18
C SER A 613 2.28 -22.54 -5.02
N SER A 614 1.61 -23.64 -5.36
CA SER A 614 0.16 -23.80 -5.19
C SER A 614 -0.20 -25.18 -4.67
N GLY A 615 -1.35 -25.30 -4.02
CA GLY A 615 -1.88 -26.59 -3.55
C GLY A 615 -2.04 -27.59 -4.69
N ILE A 616 -2.55 -27.15 -5.86
CA ILE A 616 -2.70 -28.01 -7.04
C ILE A 616 -1.34 -28.50 -7.54
N ALA A 617 -0.33 -27.63 -7.59
CA ALA A 617 1.01 -28.02 -8.01
C ALA A 617 1.67 -28.99 -7.01
N SER A 618 1.41 -28.86 -5.71
CA SER A 618 1.94 -29.81 -4.72
C SER A 618 1.37 -31.23 -4.86
N LEU A 619 0.15 -31.38 -5.39
CA LEU A 619 -0.43 -32.70 -5.65
C LEU A 619 0.25 -33.46 -6.80
N LEU A 620 0.97 -32.74 -7.68
CA LEU A 620 1.64 -33.32 -8.84
C LEU A 620 3.04 -33.87 -8.51
N ILE A 621 3.57 -33.59 -7.31
CA ILE A 621 4.92 -33.97 -6.91
C ILE A 621 4.84 -34.77 -5.61
N MET A 622 5.42 -35.97 -5.60
CA MET A 622 5.35 -36.90 -4.47
C MET A 622 5.90 -36.27 -3.18
N GLY A 623 5.02 -36.13 -2.19
CA GLY A 623 5.38 -35.58 -0.90
C GLY A 623 5.74 -34.10 -0.94
N ALA A 624 5.26 -33.34 -1.93
CA ALA A 624 5.42 -31.90 -1.96
C ALA A 624 4.39 -31.19 -1.08
N PHE A 625 4.78 -30.05 -0.53
CA PHE A 625 3.89 -29.16 0.21
C PHE A 625 3.68 -27.88 -0.57
N ASN A 626 2.55 -27.22 -0.32
CA ASN A 626 2.43 -25.82 -0.66
C ASN A 626 3.52 -25.02 0.12
N VAL A 627 4.17 -24.06 -0.54
CA VAL A 627 5.10 -23.09 0.09
C VAL A 627 4.49 -22.52 1.38
N GLN A 628 3.18 -22.24 1.38
CA GLN A 628 2.44 -21.68 2.52
C GLN A 628 2.34 -22.64 3.74
N ASN A 629 2.52 -23.95 3.54
CA ASN A 629 2.47 -24.96 4.61
C ASN A 629 3.86 -25.38 5.12
N THR A 630 4.93 -25.15 4.35
CA THR A 630 6.31 -25.58 4.69
C THR A 630 7.17 -24.44 5.20
N SER A 631 6.83 -23.22 4.83
CA SER A 631 7.38 -22.03 5.39
C SER A 631 6.24 -21.31 6.09
N GLN A 632 6.45 -20.81 7.31
CA GLN A 632 5.60 -19.75 7.88
C GLN A 632 5.82 -18.44 7.08
N VAL A 633 5.86 -18.53 5.74
CA VAL A 633 5.68 -17.40 4.85
C VAL A 633 4.20 -17.10 4.93
N GLU A 634 3.87 -16.27 5.92
CA GLU A 634 2.73 -15.37 5.81
C GLU A 634 2.73 -14.80 4.39
N ARG A 635 1.55 -14.59 3.82
CA ARG A 635 1.42 -13.72 2.65
C ARG A 635 2.27 -12.49 2.94
N GLN A 636 3.33 -12.28 2.17
CA GLN A 636 3.85 -10.94 1.95
C GLN A 636 2.68 -10.19 1.31
N VAL A 637 1.83 -9.62 2.16
CA VAL A 637 1.05 -8.46 1.79
C VAL A 637 2.07 -7.35 1.79
N ASP A 638 2.89 -7.34 0.74
CA ASP A 638 3.62 -6.14 0.38
C ASP A 638 2.55 -5.06 0.23
N VAL A 639 2.80 -3.85 0.70
CA VAL A 639 1.89 -2.71 0.49
C VAL A 639 1.72 -2.41 -1.02
N CYS A 640 2.48 -3.11 -1.87
CA CYS A 640 2.38 -3.15 -3.32
C CYS A 640 1.46 -4.25 -3.90
N ASP A 641 1.08 -5.30 -3.13
CA ASP A 641 0.22 -6.41 -3.58
C ASP A 641 -1.27 -6.25 -3.18
N LEU A 642 -1.73 -5.00 -3.07
CA LEU A 642 -3.16 -4.66 -3.03
C LEU A 642 -3.93 -5.02 -4.32
N GLN A 643 -3.36 -5.79 -5.25
CA GLN A 643 -4.01 -6.24 -6.48
C GLN A 643 -4.74 -7.59 -6.35
N ALA A 644 -4.71 -8.25 -5.19
CA ALA A 644 -5.43 -9.53 -4.97
C ALA A 644 -6.21 -9.58 -3.65
N ILE A 645 -6.93 -8.50 -3.31
CA ILE A 645 -8.12 -8.64 -2.47
C ILE A 645 -9.25 -9.08 -3.42
N GLN A 646 -9.72 -10.32 -3.25
CA GLN A 646 -10.99 -10.77 -3.81
C GLN A 646 -12.07 -9.71 -3.50
N PRO A 647 -12.89 -9.28 -4.48
CA PRO A 647 -13.93 -8.27 -4.29
C PRO A 647 -15.14 -8.85 -3.53
N GLU A 648 -14.92 -9.54 -2.41
CA GLU A 648 -15.96 -9.81 -1.42
C GLU A 648 -15.90 -8.68 -0.39
N ASP A 649 -16.34 -7.50 -0.86
CA ASP A 649 -16.83 -6.31 -0.13
C ASP A 649 -16.83 -5.07 -1.06
N ALA A 650 -17.14 -5.30 -2.34
CA ALA A 650 -17.20 -4.29 -3.40
C ALA A 650 -18.34 -3.26 -3.24
N ASP A 651 -19.14 -3.37 -2.19
CA ASP A 651 -20.18 -2.40 -1.82
C ASP A 651 -19.83 -1.55 -0.59
N SER A 652 -18.54 -1.43 -0.23
CA SER A 652 -18.09 -0.44 0.75
C SER A 652 -18.00 0.98 0.14
N GLU A 653 -19.15 1.51 -0.26
CA GLU A 653 -19.44 2.95 -0.12
C GLU A 653 -19.56 3.36 1.37
N ASP A 654 -19.50 2.37 2.26
CA ASP A 654 -19.88 2.34 3.67
C ASP A 654 -18.92 3.01 4.67
N GLN A 655 -17.83 3.67 4.29
CA GLN A 655 -16.97 4.36 5.30
C GLN A 655 -17.14 5.89 5.35
N PHE A 656 -17.73 6.52 4.34
CA PHE A 656 -18.09 7.95 4.39
C PHE A 656 -19.58 8.16 4.70
N GLY A 657 -20.40 7.13 4.47
CA GLY A 657 -21.82 7.15 4.79
C GLY A 657 -22.20 6.63 6.19
N ASN A 658 -21.37 5.76 6.81
CA ASN A 658 -21.66 5.12 8.11
C ASN A 658 -20.89 5.71 9.31
N LEU A 659 -20.42 6.96 9.23
CA LEU A 659 -19.89 7.68 10.41
C LEU A 659 -20.74 8.92 10.78
N GLY A 660 -21.98 8.97 10.28
CA GLY A 660 -22.97 9.98 10.65
C GLY A 660 -24.01 9.44 11.63
#